data_AF-A0A8H3BWU5-F1
#
_entry.id   AF-A0A8H3BWU5-F1
#
_cell.length_a   1.000
_cell.length_b   1.000
_cell.length_c   1.000
_cell.angle_alpha   90.00
_cell.angle_beta   90.00
_cell.angle_gamma   90.00
#
_symmetry.space_group_name_H-M   'P 1'
#
loop_
_entity.id
_entity.type
_entity.pdbx_description
1 polymer ?
#
loop_
_entity_poly.entity_id
_entity_poly.type
_entity_poly.pdbx_seq_one_letter_code
_entity_poly.pdbx_strand_id
1 'polypeptide(L)'
;MGPHFKSSLLAVLPLAWQATATITLGETSTTYTLQNDRLKAVVARPGGKITAVTLDGTSLLGTGPGLYLDCYCTPSGFYTPGSTAPTLELLNGTDSTGTKWGGIALRETYKPTGQVFEQLWFLRDGETGLHSFTRTAYFNESTPFLRNLQELRTLFRPTTPLWTHLSTNQKQWGPLPSTAAVAAQVVAQDATWYLGNTPNDSYVQQVADYFTKYTFADTWRDHKAHGLYADGSTSNGTAYGAWLVMNTRDTYFGGPIHSDLTVDGITYNYIVSNHHGDGTPNITHGYDRTYGPFYYHFNSGKGASLTTLRADAEKLADPSWNAAFYDDIAQHVPNYVTTSGRGTFKAKINLPKGATKPIAVLSVSGYDFQANEIDTKAYQYWGDIQSDGSITIPRVKAGNYRLTVYADGIFGQYVQDNITVKAGVVNPVVNATWKEESAGKELWRLGTPDKTAGEFRHGFTPDPKKSLHPDEYRIYWGYHDFPTDFPNGVNFTIGKSNIAKDWNYIHWSVFGPSYTRKNAVWDNMNNWTINFDYSRKASKTDSTATFTVQLAGAKTASGNTDVDNGAYTNFDLNVVVNGNTPLPFHIPWYQSSSCGVRSGISCYNLGEKLKFPESWLKNGHNSIVLSLPFNATDLETAVLPGSIYVQYDALRLEVS
;
A
#
# COMPACT_ATOMS: atom_id res chain seq x y z
N MET A 1 -71.85 -15.81 27.99
CA MET A 1 -71.25 -16.92 28.78
C MET A 1 -70.48 -17.81 27.82
N GLY A 2 -69.16 -17.85 27.96
CA GLY A 2 -68.23 -18.64 27.15
C GLY A 2 -66.81 -18.36 27.66
N PRO A 3 -66.04 -19.37 28.10
CA PRO A 3 -64.87 -19.14 28.94
C PRO A 3 -63.59 -18.87 28.12
N HIS A 4 -62.78 -17.95 28.64
CA HIS A 4 -61.41 -17.72 28.20
C HIS A 4 -60.53 -18.93 28.54
N PHE A 5 -59.96 -19.59 27.52
CA PHE A 5 -58.85 -20.52 27.70
C PHE A 5 -57.54 -19.72 27.75
N LYS A 6 -56.89 -19.71 28.93
CA LYS A 6 -55.49 -19.32 29.06
C LYS A 6 -54.63 -20.54 28.69
N SER A 7 -53.91 -20.44 27.58
CA SER A 7 -52.85 -21.40 27.23
C SER A 7 -51.57 -20.99 27.94
N SER A 8 -51.13 -21.80 28.90
CA SER A 8 -49.83 -21.67 29.55
C SER A 8 -48.76 -22.28 28.64
N LEU A 9 -47.97 -21.45 27.95
CA LEU A 9 -46.73 -21.91 27.33
C LEU A 9 -45.71 -22.19 28.45
N LEU A 10 -45.36 -23.46 28.65
CA LEU A 10 -44.13 -23.83 29.35
C LEU A 10 -42.94 -23.36 28.52
N ALA A 11 -42.18 -22.39 29.03
CA ALA A 11 -40.86 -22.06 28.53
C ALA A 11 -39.90 -23.19 28.90
N VAL A 12 -39.59 -24.05 27.93
CA VAL A 12 -38.44 -24.96 28.02
C VAL A 12 -37.19 -24.12 27.82
N LEU A 13 -36.53 -23.76 28.93
CA LEU A 13 -35.18 -23.19 28.88
C LEU A 13 -34.24 -24.24 28.25
N PRO A 14 -33.51 -23.92 27.18
CA PRO A 14 -32.39 -24.75 26.79
C PRO A 14 -31.32 -24.58 27.87
N LEU A 15 -31.01 -25.65 28.60
CA LEU A 15 -29.76 -25.74 29.35
C LEU A 15 -28.62 -25.58 28.33
N ALA A 16 -28.05 -24.39 28.24
CA ALA A 16 -26.78 -24.18 27.59
C ALA A 16 -25.73 -24.95 28.40
N TRP A 17 -25.30 -26.10 27.86
CA TRP A 17 -24.02 -26.65 28.24
C TRP A 17 -22.95 -25.65 27.83
N GLN A 18 -22.50 -24.82 28.78
CA GLN A 18 -21.21 -24.17 28.68
C GLN A 18 -20.16 -25.28 28.73
N ALA A 19 -19.85 -25.86 27.56
CA ALA A 19 -18.57 -26.49 27.37
C ALA A 19 -17.54 -25.36 27.47
N THR A 20 -17.01 -25.11 28.65
CA THR A 20 -15.84 -24.25 28.86
C THR A 20 -14.62 -24.97 28.31
N ALA A 21 -14.56 -25.15 26.99
CA ALA A 21 -13.29 -25.40 26.37
C ALA A 21 -12.44 -24.13 26.55
N THR A 22 -11.24 -24.35 27.06
CA THR A 22 -10.31 -23.33 27.50
C THR A 22 -9.15 -23.34 26.54
N ILE A 23 -8.67 -22.16 26.15
CA ILE A 23 -7.38 -22.04 25.45
C ILE A 23 -6.32 -22.94 26.09
N THR A 24 -5.72 -23.79 25.27
CA THR A 24 -4.73 -24.78 25.66
C THR A 24 -3.37 -24.35 25.13
N LEU A 25 -2.39 -24.32 26.04
CA LEU A 25 -1.01 -24.00 25.73
C LEU A 25 -0.17 -25.26 25.89
N GLY A 26 0.65 -25.55 24.89
CA GLY A 26 1.53 -26.70 24.87
C GLY A 26 2.99 -26.27 24.76
N GLU A 27 3.85 -26.89 25.54
CA GLU A 27 5.30 -26.78 25.41
C GLU A 27 5.92 -28.18 25.30
N THR A 28 6.79 -28.35 24.32
CA THR A 28 7.66 -29.53 24.20
C THR A 28 9.11 -29.07 24.03
N SER A 29 10.05 -30.02 23.98
CA SER A 29 11.44 -29.71 23.66
C SER A 29 11.63 -29.09 22.27
N THR A 30 10.67 -29.26 21.36
CA THR A 30 10.78 -28.82 19.96
C THR A 30 9.70 -27.83 19.53
N THR A 31 8.66 -27.56 20.33
CA THR A 31 7.53 -26.70 19.93
C THR A 31 6.88 -25.95 21.07
N TYR A 32 6.27 -24.81 20.73
CA TYR A 32 5.20 -24.17 21.49
C TYR A 32 3.89 -24.25 20.70
N THR A 33 2.76 -24.37 21.39
CA THR A 33 1.43 -24.46 20.79
C THR A 33 0.46 -23.50 21.45
N LEU A 34 -0.27 -22.72 20.63
CA LEU A 34 -1.48 -21.99 21.01
C LEU A 34 -2.67 -22.70 20.39
N GLN A 35 -3.68 -23.07 21.18
CA GLN A 35 -4.83 -23.79 20.66
C GLN A 35 -6.13 -23.44 21.39
N ASN A 36 -7.23 -23.25 20.67
CA ASN A 36 -8.59 -23.36 21.20
C ASN A 36 -9.34 -24.47 20.45
N ASP A 37 -10.66 -24.55 20.58
CA ASP A 37 -11.48 -25.59 19.93
C ASP A 37 -11.38 -25.63 18.40
N ARG A 38 -11.06 -24.48 17.79
CA ARG A 38 -11.11 -24.31 16.34
C ARG A 38 -9.75 -24.09 15.73
N LEU A 39 -8.94 -23.21 16.32
CA LEU A 39 -7.65 -22.80 15.81
C LEU A 39 -6.51 -23.39 16.64
N LYS A 40 -5.51 -23.93 15.94
CA LYS A 40 -4.22 -24.32 16.49
C LYS A 40 -3.09 -23.66 15.71
N ALA A 41 -2.15 -23.03 16.41
CA ALA A 41 -0.91 -22.51 15.87
C ALA A 41 0.30 -23.12 16.61
N VAL A 42 1.32 -23.53 15.87
CA VAL A 42 2.53 -24.18 16.43
C VAL A 42 3.78 -23.42 16.00
N VAL A 43 4.65 -23.08 16.96
CA VAL A 43 5.96 -22.45 16.73
C VAL A 43 7.05 -23.48 17.01
N ALA A 44 8.02 -23.62 16.09
CA ALA A 44 9.14 -24.57 16.25
C ALA A 44 10.28 -24.03 17.12
N ARG A 45 11.06 -24.91 17.76
CA ARG A 45 12.23 -24.60 18.59
C ARG A 45 13.50 -25.31 18.07
N PRO A 46 14.66 -24.62 18.00
CA PRO A 46 14.75 -23.16 17.92
C PRO A 46 14.05 -22.67 16.64
N GLY A 47 13.34 -21.56 16.71
CA GLY A 47 12.63 -21.07 15.53
C GLY A 47 11.72 -19.88 15.84
N GLY A 48 11.70 -18.91 14.93
CA GLY A 48 10.88 -17.70 15.02
C GLY A 48 9.70 -17.71 14.08
N LYS A 49 9.17 -18.90 13.79
CA LYS A 49 8.14 -19.09 12.79
C LYS A 49 7.07 -20.06 13.27
N ILE A 50 5.83 -19.72 12.94
CA ILE A 50 4.69 -20.63 13.07
C ILE A 50 4.78 -21.63 11.91
N THR A 51 4.99 -22.90 12.23
CA THR A 51 5.16 -24.00 11.27
C THR A 51 3.87 -24.77 10.99
N ALA A 52 2.85 -24.62 11.83
CA ALA A 52 1.54 -25.18 11.58
C ALA A 52 0.44 -24.22 12.01
N VAL A 53 -0.57 -24.05 11.15
CA VAL A 53 -1.86 -23.44 11.47
C VAL A 53 -2.94 -24.42 11.03
N THR A 54 -3.84 -24.76 11.93
CA THR A 54 -4.95 -25.69 11.67
C THR A 54 -6.26 -25.05 12.11
N LEU A 55 -7.23 -24.99 11.21
CA LEU A 55 -8.59 -24.52 11.49
C LEU A 55 -9.57 -25.69 11.30
N ASP A 56 -10.32 -26.03 12.35
CA ASP A 56 -11.30 -27.12 12.35
C ASP A 56 -10.71 -28.46 11.84
N GLY A 57 -9.47 -28.75 12.23
CA GLY A 57 -8.73 -29.94 11.81
C GLY A 57 -8.07 -29.85 10.42
N THR A 58 -8.29 -28.78 9.65
CA THR A 58 -7.69 -28.59 8.31
C THR A 58 -6.41 -27.77 8.38
N SER A 59 -5.32 -28.29 7.81
CA SER A 59 -4.03 -27.59 7.74
C SER A 59 -4.07 -26.45 6.72
N LEU A 60 -3.79 -25.23 7.17
CA LEU A 60 -3.78 -24.02 6.35
C LEU A 60 -2.39 -23.68 5.79
N LEU A 61 -1.31 -24.20 6.40
CA LEU A 61 0.06 -23.92 5.99
C LEU A 61 0.72 -25.05 5.20
N GLY A 62 0.48 -26.32 5.51
CA GLY A 62 1.32 -27.41 5.00
C GLY A 62 2.67 -27.49 5.71
N THR A 63 3.72 -27.92 5.01
CA THR A 63 5.07 -28.20 5.58
C THR A 63 6.12 -27.12 5.25
N GLY A 64 5.68 -26.00 4.67
CA GLY A 64 6.54 -24.97 4.11
C GLY A 64 7.15 -23.99 5.13
N PRO A 65 7.58 -22.81 4.65
CA PRO A 65 8.17 -21.77 5.47
C PRO A 65 7.29 -21.32 6.65
N GLY A 66 5.97 -21.27 6.47
CA GLY A 66 5.03 -20.98 7.55
C GLY A 66 4.67 -19.50 7.69
N LEU A 67 4.37 -19.06 8.91
CA LEU A 67 4.14 -17.64 9.24
C LEU A 67 5.32 -17.07 10.06
N TYR A 68 6.00 -16.05 9.53
CA TYR A 68 7.25 -15.54 10.10
C TYR A 68 7.49 -14.05 9.81
N LEU A 69 8.40 -13.46 10.58
CA LEU A 69 8.96 -12.13 10.36
C LEU A 69 10.18 -12.22 9.43
N ASP A 70 10.25 -11.33 8.46
CA ASP A 70 11.36 -11.19 7.53
C ASP A 70 11.77 -9.72 7.47
N CYS A 71 13.06 -9.45 7.42
CA CYS A 71 13.55 -8.11 7.19
C CYS A 71 14.66 -8.11 6.15
N TYR A 72 14.69 -7.05 5.34
CA TYR A 72 15.90 -6.62 4.66
C TYR A 72 16.45 -5.42 5.42
N CYS A 73 17.14 -5.69 6.53
CA CYS A 73 17.48 -4.65 7.49
C CYS A 73 18.78 -4.89 8.25
N THR A 74 19.49 -5.99 7.96
CA THR A 74 20.85 -6.26 8.46
C THR A 74 21.87 -5.78 7.42
N PRO A 75 23.17 -5.63 7.74
CA PRO A 75 24.17 -5.15 6.79
C PRO A 75 24.26 -5.94 5.47
N SER A 76 23.84 -7.21 5.45
CA SER A 76 23.84 -8.02 4.23
C SER A 76 22.64 -8.97 4.18
N GLY A 77 21.81 -8.81 3.14
CA GLY A 77 20.74 -9.74 2.76
C GLY A 77 19.50 -9.76 3.65
N PHE A 78 18.58 -10.66 3.32
CA PHE A 78 17.38 -10.93 4.11
C PHE A 78 17.72 -11.68 5.39
N TYR A 79 16.93 -11.41 6.42
CA TYR A 79 17.08 -12.06 7.72
C TYR A 79 15.72 -12.37 8.33
N THR A 80 15.57 -13.62 8.77
CA THR A 80 14.40 -14.11 9.50
C THR A 80 14.81 -14.30 10.97
N PRO A 81 14.32 -13.45 11.89
CA PRO A 81 14.54 -13.62 13.32
C PRO A 81 14.02 -14.99 13.80
N GLY A 82 14.70 -15.56 14.79
CA GLY A 82 14.43 -16.88 15.35
C GLY A 82 15.47 -17.95 15.05
N SER A 83 16.57 -17.60 14.39
CA SER A 83 17.63 -18.54 13.99
C SER A 83 18.88 -18.46 14.86
N THR A 84 19.13 -17.33 15.54
CA THR A 84 20.39 -17.08 16.26
C THR A 84 20.15 -16.94 17.76
N ALA A 85 19.97 -18.08 18.43
CA ALA A 85 19.72 -18.15 19.88
C ALA A 85 18.54 -17.27 20.35
N PRO A 86 17.34 -17.42 19.76
CA PRO A 86 16.16 -16.69 20.22
C PRO A 86 15.73 -17.15 21.61
N THR A 87 15.08 -16.24 22.33
CA THR A 87 14.22 -16.57 23.46
C THR A 87 12.79 -16.69 22.97
N LEU A 88 12.12 -17.77 23.36
CA LEU A 88 10.69 -17.97 23.16
C LEU A 88 10.04 -18.04 24.53
N GLU A 89 9.02 -17.23 24.74
CA GLU A 89 8.26 -17.17 25.98
C GLU A 89 6.80 -17.50 25.69
N LEU A 90 6.24 -18.43 26.48
CA LEU A 90 4.82 -18.74 26.45
C LEU A 90 4.10 -17.82 27.45
N LEU A 91 3.14 -17.04 26.95
CA LEU A 91 2.34 -16.09 27.70
C LEU A 91 0.92 -16.61 27.88
N ASN A 92 0.26 -16.23 28.96
CA ASN A 92 -1.15 -16.53 29.17
C ASN A 92 -1.81 -15.51 30.08
N GLY A 93 -3.14 -15.46 30.03
CA GLY A 93 -3.91 -14.65 30.95
C GLY A 93 -5.41 -14.77 30.73
N THR A 94 -6.13 -13.88 31.39
CA THR A 94 -7.57 -13.66 31.21
C THR A 94 -7.76 -12.17 31.02
N ASP A 95 -8.49 -11.78 29.99
CA ASP A 95 -8.73 -10.39 29.65
C ASP A 95 -9.81 -9.76 30.57
N SER A 96 -10.03 -8.47 30.43
CA SER A 96 -11.02 -7.70 31.18
C SER A 96 -12.47 -8.16 30.98
N THR A 97 -12.74 -8.95 29.93
CA THR A 97 -14.05 -9.55 29.65
C THR A 97 -14.23 -10.94 30.28
N GLY A 98 -13.19 -11.48 30.91
CA GLY A 98 -13.16 -12.85 31.44
C GLY A 98 -12.80 -13.90 30.40
N THR A 99 -12.40 -13.50 29.18
CA THR A 99 -11.98 -14.40 28.11
C THR A 99 -10.51 -14.77 28.29
N LYS A 100 -10.19 -16.06 28.26
CA LYS A 100 -8.81 -16.52 28.37
C LYS A 100 -8.05 -16.22 27.08
N TRP A 101 -6.74 -16.05 27.20
CA TRP A 101 -5.86 -15.88 26.05
C TRP A 101 -4.50 -16.51 26.31
N GLY A 102 -3.79 -16.78 25.22
CA GLY A 102 -2.46 -17.34 25.19
C GLY A 102 -1.61 -16.59 24.18
N GLY A 103 -0.31 -16.51 24.41
CA GLY A 103 0.60 -15.86 23.49
C GLY A 103 1.96 -16.51 23.43
N ILE A 104 2.70 -16.22 22.37
CA ILE A 104 4.11 -16.60 22.21
C ILE A 104 4.86 -15.32 21.86
N ALA A 105 5.90 -15.01 22.64
CA ALA A 105 6.82 -13.93 22.33
C ALA A 105 8.17 -14.49 21.91
N LEU A 106 8.54 -14.24 20.66
CA LEU A 106 9.88 -14.45 20.13
C LEU A 106 10.71 -13.20 20.38
N ARG A 107 11.91 -13.35 20.93
CA ARG A 107 12.89 -12.26 21.09
C ARG A 107 14.27 -12.73 20.66
N GLU A 108 14.92 -11.96 19.79
CA GLU A 108 16.26 -12.25 19.32
C GLU A 108 17.09 -10.98 19.28
N THR A 109 18.36 -11.07 19.69
CA THR A 109 19.37 -10.06 19.39
C THR A 109 20.28 -10.61 18.29
N TYR A 110 20.25 -9.98 17.13
CA TYR A 110 21.10 -10.33 16.00
C TYR A 110 22.55 -10.01 16.34
N LYS A 111 23.31 -11.05 16.72
CA LYS A 111 24.67 -10.94 17.27
C LYS A 111 25.62 -10.05 16.47
N PRO A 112 25.63 -10.06 15.12
CA PRO A 112 26.61 -9.28 14.36
C PRO A 112 26.52 -7.77 14.57
N THR A 113 25.33 -7.23 14.83
CA THR A 113 25.12 -5.77 14.93
C THR A 113 24.52 -5.33 16.26
N GLY A 114 23.84 -6.22 16.97
CA GLY A 114 23.08 -5.90 18.18
C GLY A 114 21.66 -5.42 17.91
N GLN A 115 21.12 -5.58 16.69
CA GLN A 115 19.70 -5.33 16.41
C GLN A 115 18.83 -6.29 17.23
N VAL A 116 17.78 -5.76 17.85
CA VAL A 116 16.77 -6.52 18.58
C VAL A 116 15.54 -6.70 17.71
N PHE A 117 15.05 -7.92 17.64
CA PHE A 117 13.82 -8.30 16.94
C PHE A 117 12.88 -8.99 17.91
N GLU A 118 11.63 -8.54 17.97
CA GLU A 118 10.57 -9.27 18.65
C GLU A 118 9.39 -9.51 17.73
N GLN A 119 8.83 -10.71 17.80
CA GLN A 119 7.59 -11.06 17.15
C GLN A 119 6.67 -11.71 18.18
N LEU A 120 5.49 -11.13 18.36
CA LEU A 120 4.51 -11.61 19.32
C LEU A 120 3.27 -12.08 18.59
N TRP A 121 2.72 -13.20 19.04
CA TRP A 121 1.44 -13.75 18.58
C TRP A 121 0.55 -14.02 19.78
N PHE A 122 -0.71 -13.62 19.72
CA PHE A 122 -1.72 -13.93 20.73
C PHE A 122 -2.94 -14.57 20.09
N LEU A 123 -3.47 -15.59 20.76
CA LEU A 123 -4.76 -16.22 20.47
C LEU A 123 -5.69 -15.91 21.65
N ARG A 124 -6.82 -15.30 21.34
CA ARG A 124 -7.90 -15.08 22.30
C ARG A 124 -8.92 -16.21 22.15
N ASP A 125 -9.40 -16.73 23.28
CA ASP A 125 -10.29 -17.90 23.26
C ASP A 125 -11.58 -17.63 22.48
N GLY A 126 -12.06 -18.63 21.74
CA GLY A 126 -13.19 -18.49 20.81
C GLY A 126 -12.89 -17.78 19.47
N GLU A 127 -11.74 -17.12 19.32
CA GLU A 127 -11.36 -16.49 18.05
C GLU A 127 -10.65 -17.46 17.09
N THR A 128 -10.69 -17.16 15.80
CA THR A 128 -10.04 -17.94 14.74
C THR A 128 -8.94 -17.17 14.05
N GLY A 129 -8.23 -16.33 14.79
CA GLY A 129 -7.09 -15.58 14.27
C GLY A 129 -6.00 -15.29 15.31
N LEU A 130 -4.90 -14.74 14.82
CA LEU A 130 -3.71 -14.41 15.61
C LEU A 130 -3.48 -12.90 15.63
N HIS A 131 -3.54 -12.30 16.81
CA HIS A 131 -3.11 -10.92 17.03
C HIS A 131 -1.60 -10.85 17.04
N SER A 132 -1.03 -9.97 16.25
CA SER A 132 0.41 -9.96 16.01
C SER A 132 1.02 -8.57 16.14
N PHE A 133 2.25 -8.54 16.65
CA PHE A 133 3.06 -7.34 16.79
C PHE A 133 4.51 -7.64 16.39
N THR A 134 5.18 -6.66 15.81
CA THR A 134 6.60 -6.74 15.45
C THR A 134 7.34 -5.58 16.12
N ARG A 135 8.45 -5.86 16.81
CA ARG A 135 9.34 -4.80 17.33
C ARG A 135 10.73 -4.92 16.71
N THR A 136 11.31 -3.77 16.37
CA THR A 136 12.72 -3.65 16.00
C THR A 136 13.37 -2.57 16.85
N ALA A 137 14.56 -2.85 17.40
CA ALA A 137 15.32 -1.87 18.19
C ALA A 137 16.84 -1.99 17.98
N TYR A 138 17.59 -0.93 18.30
CA TYR A 138 19.03 -0.87 18.10
C TYR A 138 19.69 0.12 19.08
N PHE A 139 20.62 -0.39 19.90
CA PHE A 139 21.25 0.38 20.99
C PHE A 139 22.79 0.25 20.98
N ASN A 140 23.41 0.43 19.82
CA ASN A 140 24.88 0.34 19.68
C ASN A 140 25.52 1.73 19.58
N GLU A 141 26.15 2.20 20.66
CA GLU A 141 26.81 3.52 20.68
C GLU A 141 28.05 3.58 19.79
N SER A 142 28.76 2.46 19.61
CA SER A 142 29.97 2.37 18.79
C SER A 142 29.69 2.43 17.29
N THR A 143 28.45 2.17 16.86
CA THR A 143 28.00 2.28 15.48
C THR A 143 26.63 2.97 15.45
N PRO A 144 26.59 4.31 15.65
CA PRO A 144 25.34 5.02 15.90
C PRO A 144 24.42 5.11 14.69
N PHE A 145 24.93 4.90 13.47
CA PHE A 145 24.14 4.71 12.27
C PHE A 145 24.46 3.34 11.70
N LEU A 146 23.46 2.47 11.57
CA LEU A 146 23.64 1.13 11.01
C LEU A 146 23.34 1.12 9.52
N ARG A 147 22.08 1.38 9.16
CA ARG A 147 21.53 1.45 7.79
C ARG A 147 20.04 1.83 7.87
N ASN A 148 19.36 1.95 6.74
CA ASN A 148 17.90 2.01 6.70
C ASN A 148 17.23 0.65 6.96
N LEU A 149 16.01 0.69 7.49
CA LEU A 149 15.08 -0.44 7.60
C LEU A 149 14.42 -0.69 6.24
N GLN A 150 15.22 -1.14 5.27
CA GLN A 150 14.83 -1.18 3.86
C GLN A 150 13.55 -1.99 3.62
N GLU A 151 13.41 -3.15 4.24
CA GLU A 151 12.15 -3.89 4.26
C GLU A 151 11.91 -4.53 5.63
N LEU A 152 10.65 -4.51 6.09
CA LEU A 152 10.16 -5.24 7.25
C LEU A 152 8.78 -5.79 6.93
N ARG A 153 8.59 -7.11 7.04
CA ARG A 153 7.34 -7.75 6.66
C ARG A 153 7.06 -9.03 7.45
N THR A 154 5.79 -9.35 7.67
CA THR A 154 5.39 -10.70 8.09
C THR A 154 4.75 -11.44 6.93
N LEU A 155 5.02 -12.73 6.78
CA LEU A 155 4.56 -13.52 5.63
C LEU A 155 3.82 -14.75 6.12
N PHE A 156 2.56 -14.93 5.71
CA PHE A 156 1.90 -16.24 5.76
C PHE A 156 2.16 -16.96 4.45
N ARG A 157 3.05 -17.96 4.48
CA ARG A 157 3.59 -18.66 3.30
C ARG A 157 3.23 -20.14 3.32
N PRO A 158 2.04 -20.50 2.81
CA PRO A 158 1.61 -21.89 2.76
C PRO A 158 2.26 -22.67 1.61
N THR A 159 2.29 -24.00 1.75
CA THR A 159 2.63 -24.97 0.70
C THR A 159 1.57 -26.06 0.54
N THR A 160 0.48 -26.00 1.33
CA THR A 160 -0.67 -26.87 1.15
C THR A 160 -1.34 -26.61 -0.21
N PRO A 161 -1.82 -27.66 -0.92
CA PRO A 161 -2.56 -27.49 -2.18
C PRO A 161 -4.01 -26.98 -1.97
N LEU A 162 -4.35 -26.54 -0.75
CA LEU A 162 -5.68 -26.07 -0.38
C LEU A 162 -6.08 -24.79 -1.15
N TRP A 163 -5.15 -23.85 -1.30
CA TRP A 163 -5.44 -22.50 -1.79
C TRP A 163 -5.64 -22.47 -3.30
N THR A 164 -6.73 -21.86 -3.76
CA THR A 164 -7.08 -21.80 -5.18
C THR A 164 -7.09 -20.38 -5.74
N HIS A 165 -7.27 -19.36 -4.90
CA HIS A 165 -7.37 -17.97 -5.34
C HIS A 165 -6.59 -17.00 -4.45
N LEU A 166 -6.24 -15.87 -5.08
CA LEU A 166 -5.67 -14.67 -4.51
C LEU A 166 -6.75 -13.60 -4.38
N SER A 167 -6.75 -12.83 -3.31
CA SER A 167 -7.66 -11.69 -3.17
C SER A 167 -6.98 -10.52 -2.47
N THR A 168 -6.85 -9.42 -3.21
CA THR A 168 -6.32 -8.14 -2.73
C THR A 168 -7.45 -7.26 -2.21
N ASN A 169 -8.51 -7.07 -3.00
CA ASN A 169 -9.67 -6.26 -2.62
C ASN A 169 -10.93 -6.69 -3.39
N GLN A 170 -11.99 -5.87 -3.37
CA GLN A 170 -13.26 -6.18 -4.06
C GLN A 170 -13.15 -6.24 -5.59
N LYS A 171 -12.20 -5.52 -6.17
CA LYS A 171 -11.98 -5.43 -7.61
C LYS A 171 -10.89 -6.38 -8.09
N GLN A 172 -9.81 -6.53 -7.32
CA GLN A 172 -8.63 -7.30 -7.69
C GLN A 172 -8.55 -8.63 -6.93
N TRP A 173 -8.88 -9.71 -7.62
CA TRP A 173 -8.76 -11.09 -7.16
C TRP A 173 -8.64 -12.01 -8.39
N GLY A 174 -8.24 -13.27 -8.19
CA GLY A 174 -8.15 -14.24 -9.29
C GLY A 174 -7.62 -15.60 -8.84
N PRO A 175 -7.68 -16.64 -9.69
CA PRO A 175 -7.11 -17.94 -9.38
C PRO A 175 -5.58 -17.87 -9.26
N LEU A 176 -4.98 -18.79 -8.51
CA LEU A 176 -3.54 -19.03 -8.56
C LEU A 176 -3.15 -19.64 -9.93
N PRO A 177 -1.97 -19.31 -10.49
CA PRO A 177 -1.42 -20.09 -11.59
C PRO A 177 -1.32 -21.57 -11.22
N SER A 178 -1.73 -22.47 -12.12
CA SER A 178 -1.61 -23.90 -11.86
C SER A 178 -0.14 -24.36 -11.81
N THR A 179 0.10 -25.53 -11.22
CA THR A 179 1.42 -26.19 -11.24
C THR A 179 1.97 -26.35 -12.66
N ALA A 180 1.11 -26.59 -13.65
CA ALA A 180 1.51 -26.70 -15.05
C ALA A 180 1.95 -25.35 -15.63
N ALA A 181 1.22 -24.27 -15.32
CA ALA A 181 1.60 -22.91 -15.74
C ALA A 181 2.93 -22.48 -15.10
N VAL A 182 3.10 -22.71 -13.79
CA VAL A 182 4.36 -22.42 -13.08
C VAL A 182 5.53 -23.23 -13.66
N ALA A 183 5.32 -24.50 -14.02
CA ALA A 183 6.37 -25.31 -14.63
C ALA A 183 6.76 -24.86 -16.05
N ALA A 184 5.83 -24.25 -16.79
CA ALA A 184 6.02 -23.78 -18.17
C ALA A 184 6.39 -22.29 -18.27
N GLN A 185 6.51 -21.61 -17.14
CA GLN A 185 6.69 -20.16 -17.09
C GLN A 185 8.07 -19.72 -17.58
N VAL A 186 8.14 -18.52 -18.16
CA VAL A 186 9.40 -17.90 -18.60
C VAL A 186 9.58 -16.57 -17.88
N VAL A 187 10.78 -16.30 -17.36
CA VAL A 187 11.08 -15.01 -16.71
C VAL A 187 10.92 -13.87 -17.71
N ALA A 188 10.12 -12.86 -17.35
CA ALA A 188 9.90 -11.66 -18.15
C ALA A 188 10.64 -10.43 -17.59
N GLN A 189 10.66 -10.28 -16.26
CA GLN A 189 11.45 -9.32 -15.48
C GLN A 189 11.54 -9.81 -14.02
N ASP A 190 12.15 -9.05 -13.11
CA ASP A 190 12.10 -9.39 -11.68
C ASP A 190 10.68 -9.66 -11.17
N ALA A 191 10.57 -10.77 -10.44
CA ALA A 191 9.32 -11.31 -9.89
C ALA A 191 8.13 -11.32 -10.87
N THR A 192 8.41 -11.52 -12.16
CA THR A 192 7.40 -11.50 -13.23
C THR A 192 7.67 -12.60 -14.23
N TRP A 193 6.65 -13.39 -14.53
CA TRP A 193 6.76 -14.54 -15.41
C TRP A 193 5.66 -14.53 -16.48
N TYR A 194 6.03 -14.85 -17.71
CA TYR A 194 5.11 -15.12 -18.80
C TYR A 194 4.54 -16.54 -18.66
N LEU A 195 3.22 -16.65 -18.70
CA LEU A 195 2.43 -17.87 -18.54
C LEU A 195 1.66 -18.26 -19.82
N GLY A 196 1.77 -17.50 -20.91
CA GLY A 196 1.01 -17.77 -22.15
C GLY A 196 1.37 -19.09 -22.87
N ASN A 197 2.37 -19.84 -22.39
CA ASN A 197 2.63 -21.22 -22.81
C ASN A 197 1.54 -22.20 -22.34
N THR A 198 0.68 -21.78 -21.40
CA THR A 198 -0.47 -22.55 -20.91
C THR A 198 -1.77 -21.74 -21.10
N PRO A 199 -2.27 -21.57 -22.35
CA PRO A 199 -3.41 -20.69 -22.63
C PRO A 199 -4.73 -21.15 -22.01
N ASN A 200 -4.81 -22.41 -21.57
CA ASN A 200 -5.99 -22.97 -20.89
C ASN A 200 -5.92 -22.84 -19.36
N ASP A 201 -4.83 -22.29 -18.81
CA ASP A 201 -4.72 -22.04 -17.37
C ASP A 201 -5.74 -20.98 -16.93
N SER A 202 -6.37 -21.20 -15.78
CA SER A 202 -7.42 -20.30 -15.28
C SER A 202 -6.89 -18.89 -14.99
N TYR A 203 -5.66 -18.73 -14.50
CA TYR A 203 -5.06 -17.41 -14.32
C TYR A 203 -4.86 -16.71 -15.68
N VAL A 204 -4.38 -17.44 -16.69
CA VAL A 204 -4.15 -16.89 -18.03
C VAL A 204 -5.44 -16.41 -18.70
N GLN A 205 -6.52 -17.18 -18.56
CA GLN A 205 -7.82 -16.84 -19.13
C GLN A 205 -8.52 -15.69 -18.39
N GLN A 206 -8.40 -15.67 -17.06
CA GLN A 206 -9.17 -14.77 -16.21
C GLN A 206 -8.45 -13.47 -15.89
N VAL A 207 -7.12 -13.50 -15.73
CA VAL A 207 -6.30 -12.39 -15.22
C VAL A 207 -5.36 -11.87 -16.29
N ALA A 208 -4.27 -12.57 -16.61
CA ALA A 208 -3.25 -12.05 -17.53
C ALA A 208 -2.32 -13.15 -18.05
N ASP A 209 -1.68 -12.92 -19.20
CA ASP A 209 -0.62 -13.80 -19.72
C ASP A 209 0.68 -13.69 -18.90
N TYR A 210 0.75 -12.73 -17.98
CA TYR A 210 1.89 -12.49 -17.11
C TYR A 210 1.44 -12.55 -15.65
N PHE A 211 2.18 -13.31 -14.84
CA PHE A 211 2.04 -13.29 -13.40
C PHE A 211 3.15 -12.45 -12.81
N THR A 212 2.79 -11.41 -12.08
CA THR A 212 3.71 -10.66 -11.24
C THR A 212 3.12 -10.47 -9.86
N LYS A 213 3.96 -10.54 -8.83
CA LYS A 213 3.54 -10.26 -7.45
C LYS A 213 2.89 -8.87 -7.33
N TYR A 214 3.27 -7.91 -8.18
CA TYR A 214 2.75 -6.55 -8.16
C TYR A 214 1.34 -6.38 -8.75
N THR A 215 0.83 -7.34 -9.54
CA THR A 215 -0.55 -7.32 -10.06
C THR A 215 -1.57 -7.20 -8.92
N PHE A 216 -1.21 -7.76 -7.76
CA PHE A 216 -1.99 -7.81 -6.54
C PHE A 216 -1.45 -6.85 -5.46
N ALA A 217 -0.74 -5.78 -5.83
CA ALA A 217 -0.44 -4.68 -4.91
C ALA A 217 -1.66 -3.75 -4.70
N ASP A 218 -1.71 -3.01 -3.59
CA ASP A 218 -2.81 -2.07 -3.32
C ASP A 218 -2.40 -0.89 -2.43
N THR A 219 -3.12 0.22 -2.52
CA THR A 219 -2.89 1.43 -1.70
C THR A 219 -3.49 1.32 -0.32
N TRP A 220 -2.83 1.87 0.70
CA TRP A 220 -3.29 1.82 2.09
C TRP A 220 -4.52 2.65 2.40
N ARG A 221 -4.96 3.59 1.56
CA ARG A 221 -6.13 4.44 1.82
C ARG A 221 -7.33 3.62 2.29
N ASP A 222 -7.77 2.69 1.44
CA ASP A 222 -9.03 1.96 1.57
C ASP A 222 -8.84 0.46 1.88
N HIS A 223 -7.59 0.02 2.02
CA HIS A 223 -7.26 -1.39 2.16
C HIS A 223 -7.61 -1.97 3.54
N LYS A 224 -8.47 -2.99 3.56
CA LYS A 224 -9.01 -3.57 4.81
C LYS A 224 -8.45 -4.95 5.12
N ALA A 225 -8.54 -5.85 4.14
CA ALA A 225 -8.07 -7.22 4.29
C ALA A 225 -7.75 -7.84 2.93
N HIS A 226 -6.73 -8.70 2.93
CA HIS A 226 -6.29 -9.44 1.74
C HIS A 226 -5.76 -10.82 2.13
N GLY A 227 -5.66 -11.71 1.15
CA GLY A 227 -5.02 -13.00 1.35
C GLY A 227 -5.51 -14.09 0.41
N LEU A 228 -5.59 -15.30 0.94
CA LEU A 228 -5.82 -16.52 0.16
C LEU A 228 -7.21 -17.08 0.41
N TYR A 229 -7.79 -17.62 -0.65
CA TYR A 229 -9.10 -18.28 -0.62
C TYR A 229 -8.99 -19.69 -1.23
N ALA A 230 -9.67 -20.64 -0.60
CA ALA A 230 -9.88 -21.99 -1.09
C ALA A 230 -11.38 -22.18 -1.34
N ASP A 231 -11.74 -22.56 -2.56
CA ASP A 231 -13.14 -22.67 -3.02
C ASP A 231 -13.88 -23.93 -2.56
N GLY A 232 -13.22 -24.81 -1.82
CA GLY A 232 -13.80 -26.07 -1.35
C GLY A 232 -13.57 -27.27 -2.27
N SER A 233 -12.96 -27.09 -3.44
CA SER A 233 -12.69 -28.16 -4.40
C SER A 233 -11.77 -29.27 -3.86
N THR A 234 -10.89 -28.94 -2.92
CA THR A 234 -9.94 -29.88 -2.28
C THR A 234 -10.30 -30.24 -0.83
N SER A 235 -11.47 -29.81 -0.35
CA SER A 235 -11.84 -29.86 1.07
C SER A 235 -13.32 -30.19 1.30
N ASN A 236 -13.86 -31.16 0.53
CA ASN A 236 -15.24 -31.65 0.65
C ASN A 236 -16.31 -30.55 0.62
N GLY A 237 -16.06 -29.49 -0.17
CA GLY A 237 -16.96 -28.34 -0.32
C GLY A 237 -16.88 -27.31 0.80
N THR A 238 -15.98 -27.46 1.77
CA THR A 238 -15.72 -26.41 2.77
C THR A 238 -14.73 -25.40 2.21
N ALA A 239 -15.17 -24.17 2.00
CA ALA A 239 -14.29 -23.08 1.62
C ALA A 239 -13.51 -22.56 2.84
N TYR A 240 -12.30 -22.05 2.60
CA TYR A 240 -11.42 -21.49 3.63
C TYR A 240 -10.86 -20.14 3.19
N GLY A 241 -10.60 -19.26 4.15
CA GLY A 241 -9.91 -17.99 3.96
C GLY A 241 -8.76 -17.82 4.95
N ALA A 242 -7.65 -17.25 4.48
CA ALA A 242 -6.53 -16.81 5.30
C ALA A 242 -6.20 -15.35 4.97
N TRP A 243 -6.57 -14.46 5.87
CA TRP A 243 -6.58 -13.02 5.64
C TRP A 243 -5.59 -12.32 6.57
N LEU A 244 -4.82 -11.37 6.04
CA LEU A 244 -4.31 -10.29 6.88
C LEU A 244 -5.39 -9.23 6.95
N VAL A 245 -5.81 -8.87 8.16
CA VAL A 245 -6.71 -7.75 8.41
C VAL A 245 -5.86 -6.58 8.91
N MET A 246 -5.89 -5.47 8.19
CA MET A 246 -5.24 -4.21 8.55
C MET A 246 -6.16 -3.35 9.42
N ASN A 247 -6.49 -3.83 10.62
CA ASN A 247 -7.35 -3.11 11.55
C ASN A 247 -6.71 -1.83 12.11
N THR A 248 -5.38 -1.78 12.14
CA THR A 248 -4.62 -0.55 12.35
C THR A 248 -3.54 -0.41 11.27
N ARG A 249 -3.32 0.82 10.83
CA ARG A 249 -2.27 1.21 9.87
C ARG A 249 -1.44 2.37 10.42
N ASP A 250 -1.65 2.72 11.69
CA ASP A 250 -1.12 3.95 12.27
C ASP A 250 0.39 3.90 12.54
N THR A 251 0.97 2.71 12.53
CA THR A 251 2.42 2.49 12.66
C THR A 251 3.14 2.34 11.32
N TYR A 252 2.47 2.47 10.17
CA TYR A 252 3.07 2.30 8.83
C TYR A 252 3.63 3.64 8.32
N PHE A 253 4.45 3.57 7.27
CA PHE A 253 5.00 4.74 6.57
C PHE A 253 4.31 4.98 5.22
N GLY A 254 4.56 6.14 4.61
CA GLY A 254 4.08 6.56 3.29
C GLY A 254 2.62 7.02 3.21
N GLY A 255 1.79 6.61 4.16
CA GLY A 255 0.44 7.12 4.31
C GLY A 255 -0.58 6.54 3.33
N PRO A 256 -1.72 7.24 3.08
CA PRO A 256 -2.84 6.65 2.37
C PRO A 256 -2.55 6.30 0.90
N ILE A 257 -1.61 6.99 0.26
CA ILE A 257 -1.29 6.74 -1.15
C ILE A 257 -0.19 5.68 -1.33
N HIS A 258 0.54 5.35 -0.27
CA HIS A 258 1.55 4.30 -0.35
C HIS A 258 0.85 2.98 -0.64
N SER A 259 1.48 2.19 -1.51
CA SER A 259 1.00 0.88 -1.92
C SER A 259 2.12 -0.12 -1.90
N ASP A 260 1.77 -1.36 -1.56
CA ASP A 260 2.72 -2.46 -1.53
C ASP A 260 2.02 -3.79 -1.90
N LEU A 261 2.83 -4.83 -1.99
CA LEU A 261 2.42 -6.20 -2.23
C LEU A 261 1.47 -6.68 -1.13
N THR A 262 0.36 -7.28 -1.54
CA THR A 262 -0.61 -7.85 -0.62
C THR A 262 -0.58 -9.38 -0.68
N VAL A 263 -0.74 -9.97 -1.87
CA VAL A 263 -0.81 -11.43 -2.01
C VAL A 263 -0.33 -11.95 -3.37
N ASP A 264 0.46 -13.03 -3.40
CA ASP A 264 0.92 -13.70 -4.64
C ASP A 264 0.97 -15.24 -4.54
N GLY A 265 0.30 -15.79 -3.52
CA GLY A 265 0.51 -17.15 -3.01
C GLY A 265 1.11 -17.13 -1.62
N ILE A 266 1.73 -16.00 -1.26
CA ILE A 266 2.03 -15.59 0.11
C ILE A 266 1.05 -14.48 0.49
N THR A 267 0.46 -14.50 1.69
CA THR A 267 -0.23 -13.34 2.25
C THR A 267 0.80 -12.49 2.99
N TYR A 268 1.12 -11.31 2.45
CA TYR A 268 2.13 -10.41 2.99
C TYR A 268 1.54 -9.43 3.99
N ASN A 269 2.34 -9.01 4.96
CA ASN A 269 2.15 -7.77 5.67
C ASN A 269 3.42 -6.94 5.45
N TYR A 270 3.44 -6.06 4.46
CA TYR A 270 4.56 -5.14 4.28
C TYR A 270 4.40 -3.96 5.24
N ILE A 271 5.19 -3.99 6.32
CA ILE A 271 5.16 -3.01 7.39
C ILE A 271 6.02 -1.79 7.01
N VAL A 272 7.16 -2.06 6.38
CA VAL A 272 8.09 -1.07 5.84
C VAL A 272 8.62 -1.60 4.52
N SER A 273 8.65 -0.75 3.49
CA SER A 273 9.44 -0.97 2.28
C SER A 273 9.73 0.36 1.60
N ASN A 274 10.59 0.32 0.60
CA ASN A 274 10.75 1.40 -0.39
C ASN A 274 9.99 1.11 -1.70
N HIS A 275 9.03 0.18 -1.67
CA HIS A 275 8.19 -0.07 -2.83
C HIS A 275 7.31 1.13 -3.11
N HIS A 276 7.15 1.41 -4.40
CA HIS A 276 6.35 2.53 -4.88
C HIS A 276 6.76 3.90 -4.30
N GLY A 277 8.05 4.04 -3.96
CA GLY A 277 8.70 5.32 -3.66
C GLY A 277 8.55 5.79 -2.23
N ASP A 278 8.04 4.96 -1.31
CA ASP A 278 8.03 5.31 0.11
C ASP A 278 9.47 5.39 0.66
N GLY A 279 9.69 6.32 1.59
CA GLY A 279 10.96 6.41 2.29
C GLY A 279 11.08 5.29 3.32
N THR A 280 12.31 4.93 3.70
CA THR A 280 12.56 3.95 4.76
C THR A 280 13.29 4.56 5.94
N PRO A 281 12.86 4.29 7.19
CA PRO A 281 13.45 4.92 8.37
C PRO A 281 14.88 4.41 8.60
N ASN A 282 15.75 5.30 9.05
CA ASN A 282 17.12 4.94 9.44
C ASN A 282 17.15 4.22 10.79
N ILE A 283 17.90 3.11 10.85
CA ILE A 283 18.24 2.39 12.07
C ILE A 283 19.49 3.06 12.67
N THR A 284 19.26 3.89 13.67
CA THR A 284 20.30 4.58 14.44
C THR A 284 20.29 4.14 15.90
N HIS A 285 21.35 4.42 16.64
CA HIS A 285 21.40 4.19 18.09
C HIS A 285 20.21 4.88 18.77
N GLY A 286 19.43 4.11 19.54
CA GLY A 286 18.19 4.56 20.17
C GLY A 286 16.94 4.31 19.33
N TYR A 287 17.06 3.70 18.14
CA TYR A 287 15.91 3.22 17.38
C TYR A 287 15.18 2.16 18.21
N ASP A 288 13.88 2.35 18.42
CA ASP A 288 13.03 1.40 19.13
C ASP A 288 11.58 1.61 18.71
N ARG A 289 11.02 0.64 17.97
CA ARG A 289 9.69 0.76 17.39
C ARG A 289 8.95 -0.57 17.40
N THR A 290 7.68 -0.50 17.77
CA THR A 290 6.72 -1.60 17.66
C THR A 290 5.66 -1.25 16.63
N TYR A 291 5.35 -2.20 15.76
CA TYR A 291 4.37 -2.12 14.69
C TYR A 291 3.18 -3.03 14.98
N GLY A 292 2.00 -2.59 14.53
CA GLY A 292 0.73 -3.26 14.74
C GLY A 292 -0.13 -2.59 15.81
N PRO A 293 -1.24 -3.24 16.19
CA PRO A 293 -1.59 -4.63 15.90
C PRO A 293 -1.96 -4.88 14.45
N PHE A 294 -1.64 -6.07 13.97
CA PHE A 294 -2.21 -6.65 12.75
C PHE A 294 -2.78 -8.04 13.07
N TYR A 295 -3.82 -8.45 12.36
CA TYR A 295 -4.59 -9.66 12.70
C TYR A 295 -4.62 -10.64 11.52
N TYR A 296 -4.07 -11.83 11.73
CA TYR A 296 -4.24 -12.93 10.78
C TYR A 296 -5.54 -13.66 11.08
N HIS A 297 -6.57 -13.44 10.26
CA HIS A 297 -7.90 -14.04 10.42
C HIS A 297 -8.04 -15.29 9.55
N PHE A 298 -8.52 -16.37 10.14
CA PHE A 298 -8.84 -17.60 9.42
C PHE A 298 -10.32 -17.90 9.57
N ASN A 299 -11.02 -18.11 8.46
CA ASN A 299 -12.43 -18.47 8.47
C ASN A 299 -12.74 -19.59 7.48
N SER A 300 -13.88 -20.24 7.69
CA SER A 300 -14.32 -21.40 6.92
C SER A 300 -15.84 -21.42 6.79
N GLY A 301 -16.34 -22.03 5.72
CA GLY A 301 -17.77 -22.19 5.51
C GLY A 301 -18.08 -23.13 4.36
N LYS A 302 -19.00 -24.07 4.57
CA LYS A 302 -19.44 -24.99 3.51
C LYS A 302 -20.14 -24.22 2.40
N GLY A 303 -19.60 -24.28 1.19
CA GLY A 303 -20.10 -23.54 0.02
C GLY A 303 -20.01 -22.02 0.14
N ALA A 304 -19.25 -21.48 1.10
CA ALA A 304 -19.06 -20.04 1.22
C ALA A 304 -18.25 -19.51 0.03
N SER A 305 -18.59 -18.31 -0.46
CA SER A 305 -17.86 -17.66 -1.56
C SER A 305 -16.67 -16.84 -1.04
N LEU A 306 -15.74 -16.51 -1.94
CA LEU A 306 -14.63 -15.58 -1.68
C LEU A 306 -15.15 -14.27 -1.08
N THR A 307 -16.18 -13.68 -1.69
CA THR A 307 -16.78 -12.42 -1.22
C THR A 307 -17.32 -12.55 0.20
N THR A 308 -17.98 -13.66 0.55
CA THR A 308 -18.50 -13.88 1.90
C THR A 308 -17.39 -13.97 2.94
N LEU A 309 -16.37 -14.79 2.68
CA LEU A 309 -15.25 -14.99 3.63
C LEU A 309 -14.40 -13.72 3.77
N ARG A 310 -14.19 -12.98 2.68
CA ARG A 310 -13.49 -11.69 2.73
C ARG A 310 -14.28 -10.62 3.46
N ALA A 311 -15.58 -10.50 3.20
CA ALA A 311 -16.43 -9.53 3.90
C ALA A 311 -16.51 -9.80 5.41
N ASP A 312 -16.39 -11.06 5.83
CA ASP A 312 -16.23 -11.42 7.24
C ASP A 312 -14.91 -10.88 7.82
N ALA A 313 -13.79 -11.04 7.12
CA ALA A 313 -12.50 -10.48 7.52
C ALA A 313 -12.50 -8.93 7.54
N GLU A 314 -13.09 -8.29 6.53
CA GLU A 314 -13.14 -6.83 6.40
C GLU A 314 -13.93 -6.15 7.52
N LYS A 315 -14.85 -6.84 8.21
CA LYS A 315 -15.55 -6.31 9.40
C LYS A 315 -14.61 -6.09 10.58
N LEU A 316 -13.52 -6.82 10.64
CA LEU A 316 -12.52 -6.74 11.71
C LEU A 316 -11.53 -5.60 11.47
N ALA A 317 -11.55 -4.97 10.29
CA ALA A 317 -10.71 -3.83 9.91
C ALA A 317 -11.21 -2.51 10.55
N ASP A 318 -11.41 -2.53 11.87
CA ASP A 318 -11.81 -1.39 12.70
C ASP A 318 -10.78 -1.26 13.84
N PRO A 319 -10.11 -0.10 14.00
CA PRO A 319 -9.12 0.09 15.05
C PRO A 319 -9.69 -0.05 16.47
N SER A 320 -11.02 -0.01 16.63
CA SER A 320 -11.72 -0.18 17.90
C SER A 320 -12.18 -1.61 18.21
N TRP A 321 -12.26 -2.50 17.20
CA TRP A 321 -12.88 -3.82 17.32
C TRP A 321 -12.34 -4.64 18.51
N ASN A 322 -11.03 -4.67 18.70
CA ASN A 322 -10.38 -5.43 19.78
C ASN A 322 -9.50 -4.56 20.71
N ALA A 323 -9.83 -3.27 20.82
CA ALA A 323 -9.05 -2.30 21.60
C ALA A 323 -8.87 -2.69 23.08
N ALA A 324 -9.92 -3.22 23.72
CA ALA A 324 -9.86 -3.62 25.13
C ALA A 324 -8.87 -4.77 25.35
N PHE A 325 -8.91 -5.79 24.48
CA PHE A 325 -7.95 -6.90 24.55
C PHE A 325 -6.51 -6.44 24.35
N TYR A 326 -6.27 -5.51 23.42
CA TYR A 326 -4.93 -4.95 23.22
C TYR A 326 -4.42 -4.18 24.44
N ASP A 327 -5.30 -3.51 25.17
CA ASP A 327 -4.94 -2.87 26.45
C ASP A 327 -4.60 -3.92 27.52
N ASP A 328 -5.34 -5.03 27.58
CA ASP A 328 -5.13 -6.12 28.55
C ASP A 328 -3.80 -6.86 28.35
N ILE A 329 -3.32 -6.97 27.10
CA ILE A 329 -2.03 -7.61 26.78
C ILE A 329 -0.86 -6.61 26.70
N ALA A 330 -1.11 -5.30 26.86
CA ALA A 330 -0.12 -4.24 26.60
C ALA A 330 1.17 -4.39 27.42
N GLN A 331 1.09 -4.94 28.62
CA GLN A 331 2.26 -5.21 29.48
C GLN A 331 3.29 -6.15 28.83
N HIS A 332 2.87 -6.95 27.84
CA HIS A 332 3.74 -7.86 27.10
C HIS A 332 4.24 -7.28 25.78
N VAL A 333 3.71 -6.15 25.34
CA VAL A 333 3.99 -5.53 24.03
C VAL A 333 4.71 -4.19 24.25
N PRO A 334 6.06 -4.15 24.18
CA PRO A 334 6.79 -2.92 24.42
C PRO A 334 6.34 -1.81 23.46
N ASN A 335 6.31 -0.57 23.95
CA ASN A 335 5.96 0.63 23.19
C ASN A 335 4.53 0.66 22.61
N TYR A 336 3.66 -0.29 22.94
CA TYR A 336 2.25 -0.20 22.57
C TYR A 336 1.57 0.95 23.32
N VAL A 337 0.89 1.81 22.57
CA VAL A 337 0.08 2.90 23.15
C VAL A 337 -1.34 2.40 23.34
N THR A 338 -1.73 2.22 24.60
CA THR A 338 -3.08 1.80 25.01
C THR A 338 -4.13 2.86 24.71
N THR A 339 -5.41 2.49 24.83
CA THR A 339 -6.55 3.42 24.68
C THR A 339 -6.39 4.66 25.57
N SER A 340 -5.83 4.52 26.77
CA SER A 340 -5.60 5.63 27.69
C SER A 340 -4.63 6.69 27.16
N GLY A 341 -3.75 6.34 26.22
CA GLY A 341 -2.82 7.25 25.55
C GLY A 341 -3.35 7.82 24.22
N ARG A 342 -4.61 7.53 23.88
CA ARG A 342 -5.24 7.89 22.60
C ARG A 342 -6.46 8.76 22.81
N GLY A 343 -6.74 9.64 21.86
CA GLY A 343 -7.93 10.49 21.82
C GLY A 343 -8.68 10.37 20.49
N THR A 344 -9.76 11.12 20.35
CA THR A 344 -10.49 11.23 19.08
C THR A 344 -10.23 12.60 18.47
N PHE A 345 -9.79 12.63 17.22
CA PHE A 345 -9.67 13.84 16.42
C PHE A 345 -10.99 14.14 15.70
N LYS A 346 -11.37 15.43 15.62
CA LYS A 346 -12.52 15.91 14.87
C LYS A 346 -12.16 17.17 14.10
N ALA A 347 -12.66 17.26 12.87
CA ALA A 347 -12.59 18.49 12.10
C ALA A 347 -13.87 18.77 11.32
N LYS A 348 -14.05 20.05 10.98
CA LYS A 348 -15.06 20.56 10.06
C LYS A 348 -14.35 21.42 9.02
N ILE A 349 -14.33 20.94 7.78
CA ILE A 349 -13.60 21.53 6.67
C ILE A 349 -14.60 22.06 5.64
N ASN A 350 -14.54 23.35 5.35
CA ASN A 350 -15.21 23.89 4.17
C ASN A 350 -14.36 23.55 2.95
N LEU A 351 -14.86 22.63 2.12
CA LEU A 351 -14.18 22.12 0.94
C LEU A 351 -14.40 23.01 -0.28
N PRO A 352 -13.43 23.10 -1.21
CA PRO A 352 -13.62 23.73 -2.52
C PRO A 352 -14.75 23.06 -3.30
N LYS A 353 -15.36 23.84 -4.20
CA LYS A 353 -16.40 23.32 -5.11
C LYS A 353 -15.77 22.29 -6.05
N GLY A 354 -16.44 21.15 -6.22
CA GLY A 354 -16.01 20.08 -7.13
C GLY A 354 -15.11 19.03 -6.47
N ALA A 355 -14.75 19.19 -5.18
CA ALA A 355 -14.00 18.19 -4.44
C ALA A 355 -14.78 16.87 -4.34
N THR A 356 -14.16 15.77 -4.76
CA THR A 356 -14.68 14.42 -4.57
C THR A 356 -13.72 13.56 -3.78
N LYS A 357 -14.24 12.57 -3.04
CA LYS A 357 -13.46 11.70 -2.14
C LYS A 357 -12.44 12.47 -1.26
N PRO A 358 -12.85 13.55 -0.56
CA PRO A 358 -11.95 14.32 0.28
C PRO A 358 -11.45 13.48 1.46
N ILE A 359 -10.18 13.64 1.82
CA ILE A 359 -9.52 12.89 2.90
C ILE A 359 -8.70 13.85 3.76
N ALA A 360 -8.68 13.59 5.07
CA ALA A 360 -7.78 14.25 6.00
C ALA A 360 -6.73 13.26 6.49
N VAL A 361 -5.48 13.69 6.52
CA VAL A 361 -4.32 12.93 6.98
C VAL A 361 -3.68 13.67 8.15
N LEU A 362 -3.50 13.00 9.27
CA LEU A 362 -2.72 13.44 10.41
C LEU A 362 -1.33 12.80 10.34
N SER A 363 -0.29 13.60 10.08
CA SER A 363 1.09 13.14 9.91
C SER A 363 2.06 13.92 10.80
N VAL A 364 3.35 13.64 10.68
CA VAL A 364 4.43 14.38 11.36
C VAL A 364 4.36 15.86 10.99
N SER A 365 4.48 16.75 11.98
CA SER A 365 4.47 18.20 11.74
C SER A 365 5.71 18.64 10.97
N GLY A 366 5.55 19.57 10.02
CA GLY A 366 6.64 20.15 9.23
C GLY A 366 7.06 19.37 7.99
N TYR A 367 6.53 18.16 7.77
CA TYR A 367 6.88 17.29 6.64
C TYR A 367 5.65 16.95 5.80
N ASP A 368 5.83 16.62 4.52
CA ASP A 368 4.74 16.07 3.71
C ASP A 368 4.28 14.74 4.30
N PHE A 369 3.00 14.38 4.12
CA PHE A 369 2.47 13.16 4.73
C PHE A 369 3.13 11.89 4.18
N GLN A 370 3.69 11.95 2.98
CA GLN A 370 4.44 10.85 2.37
C GLN A 370 5.82 10.63 3.03
N ALA A 371 6.33 11.59 3.81
CA ALA A 371 7.68 11.60 4.38
C ALA A 371 7.66 11.39 5.91
N ASN A 372 6.76 10.53 6.41
CA ASN A 372 6.61 10.32 7.85
C ASN A 372 7.70 9.42 8.46
N GLU A 373 8.48 8.72 7.65
CA GLU A 373 9.65 7.91 8.03
C GLU A 373 10.81 8.73 8.61
N ILE A 374 10.86 10.04 8.30
CA ILE A 374 11.86 10.97 8.84
C ILE A 374 11.82 10.98 10.37
N ASP A 375 10.63 10.83 10.96
CA ASP A 375 10.46 10.55 12.38
C ASP A 375 10.21 9.05 12.57
N THR A 376 11.22 8.33 13.04
CA THR A 376 11.12 6.88 13.30
C THR A 376 10.08 6.54 14.36
N LYS A 377 9.56 7.51 15.12
CA LYS A 377 8.48 7.34 16.11
C LYS A 377 7.13 7.84 15.60
N ALA A 378 7.03 8.24 14.33
CA ALA A 378 5.82 8.75 13.72
C ALA A 378 4.65 7.77 13.86
N TYR A 379 3.48 8.33 14.08
CA TYR A 379 2.20 7.69 13.85
C TYR A 379 1.47 8.50 12.77
N GLN A 380 0.72 7.82 11.92
CA GLN A 380 -0.08 8.50 10.91
C GLN A 380 -1.53 8.01 10.92
N TYR A 381 -2.47 8.91 10.69
CA TYR A 381 -3.89 8.56 10.65
C TYR A 381 -4.56 9.23 9.48
N TRP A 382 -5.60 8.61 8.93
CA TRP A 382 -6.41 9.25 7.90
C TRP A 382 -7.85 8.78 7.97
N GLY A 383 -8.74 9.56 7.34
CA GLY A 383 -10.13 9.19 7.14
C GLY A 383 -10.81 10.08 6.12
N ASP A 384 -11.90 9.57 5.54
CA ASP A 384 -12.68 10.31 4.57
C ASP A 384 -13.48 11.43 5.25
N ILE A 385 -13.46 12.59 4.63
CA ILE A 385 -14.29 13.73 5.02
C ILE A 385 -15.69 13.52 4.43
N GLN A 386 -16.69 13.61 5.29
CA GLN A 386 -18.09 13.44 4.90
C GLN A 386 -18.54 14.58 3.97
N SER A 387 -19.67 14.38 3.29
CA SER A 387 -20.22 15.37 2.34
C SER A 387 -20.56 16.72 2.98
N ASP A 388 -20.80 16.75 4.30
CA ASP A 388 -21.01 17.98 5.05
C ASP A 388 -19.68 18.66 5.47
N GLY A 389 -18.53 18.09 5.14
CA GLY A 389 -17.20 18.57 5.55
C GLY A 389 -16.74 18.08 6.92
N SER A 390 -17.51 17.24 7.62
CA SER A 390 -17.10 16.70 8.92
C SER A 390 -16.21 15.47 8.80
N ILE A 391 -15.31 15.28 9.77
CA ILE A 391 -14.56 14.04 9.92
C ILE A 391 -14.34 13.73 11.40
N THR A 392 -14.35 12.43 11.73
CA THR A 392 -13.93 11.90 13.03
C THR A 392 -12.91 10.79 12.80
N ILE A 393 -11.73 10.92 13.41
CA ILE A 393 -10.71 9.86 13.43
C ILE A 393 -10.54 9.40 14.88
N PRO A 394 -10.98 8.18 15.24
CA PRO A 394 -10.85 7.67 16.60
C PRO A 394 -9.42 7.16 16.87
N ARG A 395 -9.11 6.95 18.15
CA ARG A 395 -7.90 6.25 18.59
C ARG A 395 -6.57 6.84 18.09
N VAL A 396 -6.53 8.15 17.88
CA VAL A 396 -5.32 8.88 17.52
C VAL A 396 -4.43 8.99 18.75
N LYS A 397 -3.17 8.53 18.67
CA LYS A 397 -2.17 8.68 19.74
C LYS A 397 -2.03 10.15 20.12
N ALA A 398 -1.95 10.45 21.41
CA ALA A 398 -1.73 11.83 21.85
C ALA A 398 -0.40 12.37 21.31
N GLY A 399 -0.41 13.61 20.82
CA GLY A 399 0.73 14.22 20.14
C GLY A 399 0.36 15.45 19.32
N ASN A 400 1.34 15.98 18.59
CA ASN A 400 1.17 17.09 17.65
C ASN A 400 1.27 16.56 16.22
N TYR A 401 0.34 16.97 15.37
CA TYR A 401 0.22 16.49 14.00
C TYR A 401 0.14 17.64 13.01
N ARG A 402 0.57 17.38 11.78
CA ARG A 402 0.12 18.12 10.61
C ARG A 402 -1.20 17.54 10.14
N LEU A 403 -2.20 18.38 9.94
CA LEU A 403 -3.39 18.05 9.18
C LEU A 403 -3.16 18.42 7.71
N THR A 404 -3.13 17.42 6.84
CA THR A 404 -3.19 17.61 5.38
C THR A 404 -4.55 17.18 4.87
N VAL A 405 -5.22 18.02 4.07
CA VAL A 405 -6.48 17.69 3.39
C VAL A 405 -6.29 17.83 1.89
N TYR A 406 -6.64 16.77 1.15
CA TYR A 406 -6.72 16.77 -0.30
C TYR A 406 -8.00 16.07 -0.76
N ALA A 407 -8.34 16.25 -2.02
CA ALA A 407 -9.51 15.65 -2.65
C ALA A 407 -9.27 15.53 -4.15
N ASP A 408 -9.92 14.54 -4.75
CA ASP A 408 -9.90 14.32 -6.19
C ASP A 408 -10.57 15.53 -6.87
N GLY A 409 -10.00 15.98 -7.99
CA GLY A 409 -10.50 17.08 -8.81
C GLY A 409 -10.05 18.48 -8.39
N ILE A 410 -9.33 18.61 -7.27
CA ILE A 410 -8.84 19.90 -6.75
C ILE A 410 -7.31 19.98 -6.81
N PHE A 411 -6.78 21.04 -7.41
CA PHE A 411 -5.35 21.33 -7.32
C PHE A 411 -4.97 21.90 -5.96
N GLY A 412 -3.84 21.40 -5.44
CA GLY A 412 -3.29 21.79 -4.15
C GLY A 412 -3.85 20.99 -2.99
N GLN A 413 -3.44 21.38 -1.78
CA GLN A 413 -3.88 20.74 -0.54
C GLN A 413 -3.95 21.78 0.58
N TYR A 414 -4.84 21.55 1.55
CA TYR A 414 -4.82 22.31 2.79
C TYR A 414 -3.83 21.69 3.77
N VAL A 415 -3.03 22.52 4.43
CA VAL A 415 -2.03 22.08 5.41
C VAL A 415 -2.13 22.95 6.66
N GLN A 416 -2.17 22.31 7.82
CA GLN A 416 -2.06 22.98 9.12
C GLN A 416 -1.19 22.15 10.07
N ASP A 417 -0.05 22.69 10.47
CA ASP A 417 0.83 22.07 11.47
C ASP A 417 0.34 22.28 12.91
N ASN A 418 0.92 21.51 13.83
CA ASN A 418 0.74 21.65 15.28
C ASN A 418 -0.72 21.45 15.76
N ILE A 419 -1.46 20.54 15.11
CA ILE A 419 -2.73 20.02 15.61
C ILE A 419 -2.46 19.13 16.82
N THR A 420 -2.79 19.62 18.01
CA THR A 420 -2.65 18.84 19.25
C THR A 420 -3.83 17.89 19.45
N VAL A 421 -3.53 16.61 19.63
CA VAL A 421 -4.48 15.58 20.07
C VAL A 421 -4.13 15.18 21.51
N LYS A 422 -5.11 15.31 22.41
CA LYS A 422 -5.02 14.90 23.82
C LYS A 422 -5.58 13.49 24.01
N ALA A 423 -4.95 12.76 24.92
CA ALA A 423 -5.36 11.42 25.33
C ALA A 423 -6.67 11.43 26.13
N GLY A 424 -7.43 10.33 26.06
CA GLY A 424 -8.61 10.07 26.89
C GLY A 424 -9.84 10.93 26.61
N VAL A 425 -9.80 11.80 25.58
CA VAL A 425 -10.87 12.75 25.29
C VAL A 425 -11.26 12.78 23.82
N VAL A 426 -12.48 13.21 23.57
CA VAL A 426 -12.88 13.73 22.26
C VAL A 426 -12.34 15.15 22.15
N ASN A 427 -11.39 15.37 21.24
CA ASN A 427 -10.74 16.66 21.10
C ASN A 427 -11.70 17.71 20.50
N PRO A 428 -11.49 19.01 20.79
CA PRO A 428 -12.24 20.09 20.16
C PRO A 428 -12.20 19.99 18.63
N VAL A 429 -13.29 20.38 17.99
CA VAL A 429 -13.40 20.37 16.52
C VAL A 429 -12.46 21.42 15.94
N VAL A 430 -11.52 20.97 15.09
CA VAL A 430 -10.70 21.87 14.27
C VAL A 430 -11.56 22.38 13.11
N ASN A 431 -11.68 23.69 12.99
CA ASN A 431 -12.44 24.32 11.90
C ASN A 431 -11.44 24.89 10.88
N ALA A 432 -11.60 24.52 9.61
CA ALA A 432 -10.75 25.02 8.54
C ALA A 432 -11.56 25.32 7.27
N THR A 433 -11.01 26.18 6.43
CA THR A 433 -11.52 26.42 5.08
C THR A 433 -10.39 26.18 4.11
N TRP A 434 -10.57 25.18 3.25
CA TRP A 434 -9.64 24.92 2.16
C TRP A 434 -10.11 25.70 0.93
N LYS A 435 -9.19 26.48 0.35
CA LYS A 435 -9.36 27.10 -0.95
C LYS A 435 -8.49 26.35 -1.95
N GLU A 436 -9.06 26.00 -3.09
CA GLU A 436 -8.29 25.45 -4.21
C GLU A 436 -7.12 26.38 -4.53
N GLU A 437 -5.95 25.79 -4.78
CA GLU A 437 -4.82 26.57 -5.24
C GLU A 437 -5.08 27.06 -6.66
N SER A 438 -4.90 28.35 -6.90
CA SER A 438 -5.02 28.95 -8.23
C SER A 438 -3.95 30.01 -8.42
N ALA A 439 -3.41 30.07 -9.63
CA ALA A 439 -2.48 31.10 -10.09
C ALA A 439 -3.14 32.13 -11.03
N GLY A 440 -4.46 32.08 -11.20
CA GLY A 440 -5.21 33.05 -12.00
C GLY A 440 -6.36 32.41 -12.77
N LYS A 441 -6.59 32.90 -13.99
CA LYS A 441 -7.59 32.33 -14.88
C LYS A 441 -7.03 31.05 -15.50
N GLU A 442 -7.66 29.92 -15.22
CA GLU A 442 -7.38 28.67 -15.92
C GLU A 442 -7.72 28.77 -17.41
N LEU A 443 -6.74 28.43 -18.24
CA LEU A 443 -6.92 28.30 -19.68
C LEU A 443 -7.38 26.90 -20.05
N TRP A 444 -6.74 25.90 -19.44
CA TRP A 444 -7.08 24.49 -19.57
C TRP A 444 -6.41 23.68 -18.47
N ARG A 445 -6.92 22.47 -18.27
CA ARG A 445 -6.28 21.39 -17.51
C ARG A 445 -6.28 20.10 -18.33
N LEU A 446 -5.31 19.23 -18.05
CA LEU A 446 -5.19 17.87 -18.60
C LEU A 446 -5.07 16.93 -17.41
N GLY A 447 -5.94 15.93 -17.35
CA GLY A 447 -6.05 15.00 -16.24
C GLY A 447 -6.88 15.50 -15.07
N THR A 448 -7.07 14.64 -14.09
CA THR A 448 -7.78 14.86 -12.83
C THR A 448 -6.76 14.88 -11.71
N PRO A 449 -6.65 15.94 -10.90
CA PRO A 449 -5.76 15.93 -9.74
C PRO A 449 -6.35 14.99 -8.68
N ASP A 450 -5.94 13.73 -8.73
CA ASP A 450 -6.44 12.65 -7.86
C ASP A 450 -5.30 11.78 -7.29
N LYS A 451 -4.05 12.21 -7.51
CA LYS A 451 -2.79 11.57 -7.10
C LYS A 451 -2.41 10.37 -7.96
N THR A 452 -3.12 10.09 -9.07
CA THR A 452 -2.91 8.88 -9.88
C THR A 452 -2.74 9.18 -11.37
N ALA A 453 -2.09 8.26 -12.09
CA ALA A 453 -2.06 8.28 -13.56
C ALA A 453 -3.23 7.50 -14.20
N GLY A 454 -4.35 7.38 -13.48
CA GLY A 454 -5.37 6.38 -13.72
C GLY A 454 -6.19 6.57 -15.00
N GLU A 455 -6.51 7.79 -15.40
CA GLU A 455 -7.38 8.05 -16.56
C GLU A 455 -6.67 7.98 -17.93
N PHE A 456 -5.35 7.86 -17.92
CA PHE A 456 -4.53 7.81 -19.12
C PHE A 456 -4.57 6.42 -19.77
N ARG A 457 -4.11 6.34 -21.03
CA ARG A 457 -4.01 5.06 -21.76
C ARG A 457 -3.19 4.06 -20.94
N HIS A 458 -3.69 2.84 -20.83
CA HIS A 458 -3.15 1.75 -20.02
C HIS A 458 -3.14 1.97 -18.49
N GLY A 459 -3.87 2.97 -18.00
CA GLY A 459 -4.18 3.16 -16.59
C GLY A 459 -5.33 2.25 -16.11
N PHE A 460 -6.41 2.85 -15.58
CA PHE A 460 -7.63 2.19 -15.09
C PHE A 460 -8.54 1.61 -16.19
N THR A 461 -8.07 1.56 -17.43
CA THR A 461 -8.78 0.86 -18.51
C THR A 461 -8.84 -0.63 -18.19
N PRO A 462 -10.02 -1.25 -18.08
CA PRO A 462 -10.13 -2.69 -17.87
C PRO A 462 -9.73 -3.46 -19.14
N ASP A 463 -8.94 -4.53 -19.02
CA ASP A 463 -8.59 -5.38 -20.16
C ASP A 463 -9.81 -6.19 -20.64
N PRO A 464 -10.34 -5.95 -21.86
CA PRO A 464 -11.50 -6.67 -22.36
C PRO A 464 -11.20 -8.12 -22.77
N LYS A 465 -9.93 -8.52 -22.89
CA LYS A 465 -9.51 -9.86 -23.34
C LYS A 465 -9.57 -10.91 -22.22
N LYS A 466 -9.77 -10.47 -20.98
CA LYS A 466 -9.67 -11.30 -19.77
C LYS A 466 -11.00 -11.25 -19.04
N SER A 467 -11.48 -12.39 -18.52
CA SER A 467 -12.85 -12.46 -17.98
C SER A 467 -13.05 -11.71 -16.66
N LEU A 468 -11.98 -11.47 -15.88
CA LEU A 468 -12.04 -10.64 -14.67
C LEU A 468 -11.72 -9.16 -14.92
N HIS A 469 -11.40 -8.79 -16.17
CA HIS A 469 -11.16 -7.41 -16.58
C HIS A 469 -10.23 -6.63 -15.62
N PRO A 470 -9.01 -7.13 -15.32
CA PRO A 470 -8.08 -6.36 -14.51
C PRO A 470 -7.74 -5.04 -15.21
N ASP A 471 -7.49 -4.00 -14.42
CA ASP A 471 -7.00 -2.73 -14.98
C ASP A 471 -5.66 -2.96 -15.69
N GLU A 472 -5.48 -2.34 -16.85
CA GLU A 472 -4.33 -2.54 -17.74
C GLU A 472 -2.99 -2.25 -17.05
N TYR A 473 -2.92 -1.28 -16.12
CA TYR A 473 -1.70 -0.97 -15.37
C TYR A 473 -1.26 -2.11 -14.44
N ARG A 474 -2.16 -3.02 -14.06
CA ARG A 474 -1.87 -4.19 -13.22
C ARG A 474 -1.23 -5.34 -14.00
N ILE A 475 -1.27 -5.26 -15.32
CA ILE A 475 -0.60 -6.20 -16.23
C ILE A 475 0.85 -5.75 -16.37
N TYR A 476 1.76 -6.69 -16.60
CA TYR A 476 3.17 -6.40 -16.88
C TYR A 476 3.32 -5.28 -17.91
N TRP A 477 4.00 -4.19 -17.54
CA TRP A 477 4.11 -2.96 -18.34
C TRP A 477 4.55 -3.22 -19.80
N GLY A 478 5.46 -4.18 -20.02
CA GLY A 478 5.96 -4.52 -21.34
C GLY A 478 4.94 -5.24 -22.24
N TYR A 479 3.77 -5.59 -21.73
CA TYR A 479 2.63 -6.01 -22.54
C TYR A 479 2.08 -4.87 -23.40
N HIS A 480 2.19 -3.63 -22.91
CA HIS A 480 1.73 -2.42 -23.59
C HIS A 480 2.92 -1.77 -24.30
N ASP A 481 2.99 -1.92 -25.63
CA ASP A 481 4.15 -1.51 -26.42
C ASP A 481 4.07 -0.03 -26.85
N PHE A 482 4.58 0.86 -26.00
CA PHE A 482 4.51 2.31 -26.21
C PHE A 482 4.99 2.78 -27.60
N PRO A 483 6.10 2.30 -28.20
CA PRO A 483 6.50 2.68 -29.55
C PRO A 483 5.51 2.27 -30.65
N THR A 484 4.69 1.25 -30.42
CA THR A 484 3.61 0.87 -31.35
C THR A 484 2.37 1.74 -31.13
N ASP A 485 2.04 2.08 -29.88
CA ASP A 485 0.92 2.99 -29.58
C ASP A 485 1.21 4.44 -30.02
N PHE A 486 2.48 4.87 -29.92
CA PHE A 486 2.94 6.24 -30.17
C PHE A 486 4.19 6.26 -31.07
N PRO A 487 4.10 5.83 -32.34
CA PRO A 487 5.27 5.74 -33.23
C PRO A 487 5.95 7.09 -33.52
N ASN A 488 5.21 8.19 -33.38
CA ASN A 488 5.69 9.55 -33.56
C ASN A 488 5.77 10.34 -32.24
N GLY A 489 5.73 9.65 -31.10
CA GLY A 489 5.63 10.26 -29.79
C GLY A 489 4.23 10.79 -29.46
N VAL A 490 4.06 11.28 -28.23
CA VAL A 490 2.79 11.87 -27.78
C VAL A 490 2.65 13.28 -28.34
N ASN A 491 1.54 13.52 -29.05
CA ASN A 491 1.18 14.82 -29.61
C ASN A 491 -0.30 15.13 -29.29
N PHE A 492 -0.53 15.64 -28.08
CA PHE A 492 -1.86 15.86 -27.52
C PHE A 492 -2.36 17.26 -27.88
N THR A 493 -3.63 17.40 -28.27
CA THR A 493 -4.26 18.70 -28.53
C THR A 493 -5.44 18.92 -27.59
N ILE A 494 -5.36 19.94 -26.76
CA ILE A 494 -6.40 20.33 -25.80
C ILE A 494 -7.73 20.54 -26.55
N GLY A 495 -8.80 19.93 -26.04
CA GLY A 495 -10.14 19.99 -26.63
C GLY A 495 -10.37 19.13 -27.87
N LYS A 496 -9.36 18.38 -28.35
CA LYS A 496 -9.49 17.48 -29.50
C LYS A 496 -9.05 16.04 -29.21
N SER A 497 -7.92 15.85 -28.54
CA SER A 497 -7.38 14.53 -28.20
C SER A 497 -8.18 13.84 -27.09
N ASN A 498 -8.13 12.52 -27.07
CA ASN A 498 -8.74 11.67 -26.06
C ASN A 498 -7.69 11.25 -25.02
N ILE A 499 -7.88 11.68 -23.77
CA ILE A 499 -6.94 11.42 -22.66
C ILE A 499 -6.65 9.93 -22.42
N ALA A 500 -7.65 9.06 -22.60
CA ALA A 500 -7.52 7.62 -22.38
C ALA A 500 -6.86 6.88 -23.56
N LYS A 501 -6.51 7.60 -24.64
CA LYS A 501 -5.94 7.00 -25.87
C LYS A 501 -4.66 7.68 -26.35
N ASP A 502 -4.62 9.00 -26.25
CA ASP A 502 -3.61 9.87 -26.85
C ASP A 502 -2.58 10.37 -25.82
N TRP A 503 -2.67 9.89 -24.57
CA TRP A 503 -1.72 10.16 -23.50
C TRP A 503 -1.46 8.85 -22.74
N ASN A 504 -0.20 8.43 -22.64
CA ASN A 504 0.15 7.19 -21.95
C ASN A 504 0.29 7.43 -20.43
N TYR A 505 0.01 6.42 -19.61
CA TYR A 505 0.18 6.53 -18.16
C TYR A 505 1.65 6.68 -17.71
N ILE A 506 2.62 6.26 -18.52
CA ILE A 506 4.07 6.46 -18.29
C ILE A 506 4.70 7.25 -19.44
N HIS A 507 5.45 8.30 -19.11
CA HIS A 507 6.33 9.03 -20.02
C HIS A 507 7.77 8.54 -19.87
N TRP A 508 8.27 7.90 -20.91
CA TRP A 508 9.57 7.25 -20.95
C TRP A 508 10.65 8.17 -21.52
N SER A 509 11.84 8.16 -20.93
CA SER A 509 13.04 8.64 -21.63
C SER A 509 13.46 7.67 -22.74
N VAL A 510 13.38 6.37 -22.45
CA VAL A 510 13.67 5.24 -23.35
C VAL A 510 12.64 4.15 -23.09
N PHE A 511 12.12 3.52 -24.13
CA PHE A 511 11.26 2.35 -23.94
C PHE A 511 12.04 1.06 -24.16
N GLY A 512 11.93 0.13 -23.21
CA GLY A 512 12.56 -1.18 -23.30
C GLY A 512 14.06 -1.21 -22.97
N PRO A 513 14.71 -2.37 -23.15
CA PRO A 513 14.13 -3.62 -23.61
C PRO A 513 13.09 -4.20 -22.63
N SER A 514 12.17 -4.99 -23.15
CA SER A 514 11.14 -5.73 -22.41
C SER A 514 11.10 -7.18 -22.88
N TYR A 515 10.26 -8.01 -22.26
CA TYR A 515 10.04 -9.37 -22.75
C TYR A 515 9.58 -9.42 -24.21
N THR A 516 8.66 -8.51 -24.59
CA THR A 516 8.03 -8.40 -25.91
C THR A 516 8.87 -7.62 -26.93
N ARG A 517 9.76 -6.72 -26.47
CA ARG A 517 10.62 -5.89 -27.32
C ARG A 517 12.08 -5.99 -26.91
N LYS A 518 12.90 -6.69 -27.69
CA LYS A 518 14.30 -7.00 -27.36
C LYS A 518 15.27 -5.81 -27.39
N ASN A 519 14.95 -4.78 -28.16
CA ASN A 519 15.81 -3.60 -28.31
C ASN A 519 15.14 -2.39 -27.65
N ALA A 520 15.94 -1.60 -26.93
CA ALA A 520 15.51 -0.28 -26.46
C ALA A 520 15.18 0.64 -27.66
N VAL A 521 14.21 1.53 -27.46
CA VAL A 521 13.80 2.57 -28.42
C VAL A 521 13.92 3.91 -27.74
N TRP A 522 14.62 4.86 -28.35
CA TRP A 522 14.81 6.22 -27.84
C TRP A 522 14.17 7.29 -28.75
N ASP A 523 13.95 6.98 -30.03
CA ASP A 523 13.37 7.91 -30.99
C ASP A 523 11.92 8.26 -30.62
N ASN A 524 11.60 9.54 -30.55
CA ASN A 524 10.26 10.08 -30.23
C ASN A 524 9.70 9.68 -28.84
N MET A 525 10.53 9.25 -27.90
CA MET A 525 10.07 8.79 -26.58
C MET A 525 9.97 9.93 -25.56
N ASN A 526 11.07 10.68 -25.41
CA ASN A 526 11.33 11.57 -24.29
C ASN A 526 10.68 12.97 -24.40
N ASN A 527 10.04 13.29 -25.52
CA ASN A 527 9.40 14.58 -25.76
C ASN A 527 7.91 14.39 -26.01
N TRP A 528 7.08 14.91 -25.11
CA TRP A 528 5.62 14.89 -25.24
C TRP A 528 5.12 16.29 -25.50
N THR A 529 4.32 16.46 -26.55
CA THR A 529 3.84 17.79 -26.98
C THR A 529 2.38 17.99 -26.63
N ILE A 530 2.06 19.13 -26.02
CA ILE A 530 0.71 19.60 -25.75
C ILE A 530 0.45 20.83 -26.63
N ASN A 531 -0.59 20.78 -27.46
CA ASN A 531 -1.03 21.87 -28.32
C ASN A 531 -2.32 22.47 -27.80
N PHE A 532 -2.45 23.79 -27.91
CA PHE A 532 -3.67 24.49 -27.56
C PHE A 532 -3.76 25.82 -28.30
N ASP A 533 -4.99 26.30 -28.48
CA ASP A 533 -5.22 27.65 -28.98
C ASP A 533 -5.39 28.61 -27.81
N TYR A 534 -4.77 29.79 -27.93
CA TYR A 534 -4.87 30.87 -26.95
C TYR A 534 -5.30 32.16 -27.62
N SER A 535 -6.23 32.90 -27.01
CA SER A 535 -6.64 34.22 -27.46
C SER A 535 -6.53 35.20 -26.31
N ARG A 536 -5.53 36.08 -26.38
CA ARG A 536 -5.33 37.17 -25.44
C ARG A 536 -6.31 38.29 -25.76
N LYS A 537 -7.20 38.62 -24.81
CA LYS A 537 -8.16 39.71 -24.97
C LYS A 537 -7.56 41.11 -24.77
N ALA A 538 -6.52 41.25 -23.93
CA ALA A 538 -5.74 42.49 -23.76
C ALA A 538 -4.38 42.15 -23.11
N SER A 539 -3.29 42.79 -23.56
CA SER A 539 -1.97 42.64 -22.92
C SER A 539 -1.89 43.58 -21.73
N LYS A 540 -1.81 43.04 -20.52
CA LYS A 540 -1.32 43.82 -19.38
C LYS A 540 0.21 43.74 -19.40
N THR A 541 0.88 44.84 -19.09
CA THR A 541 2.29 44.80 -18.73
C THR A 541 2.43 43.88 -17.52
N ASP A 542 3.43 43.00 -17.52
CA ASP A 542 3.75 42.09 -16.40
C ASP A 542 2.79 40.91 -16.13
N SER A 543 1.95 40.50 -17.09
CA SER A 543 1.13 39.30 -16.92
C SER A 543 1.98 38.02 -16.86
N THR A 544 1.59 37.11 -15.96
CA THR A 544 2.33 35.88 -15.67
C THR A 544 1.49 34.67 -15.99
N ALA A 545 2.06 33.72 -16.73
CA ALA A 545 1.52 32.39 -16.91
C ALA A 545 2.15 31.44 -15.88
N THR A 546 1.35 30.50 -15.37
CA THR A 546 1.80 29.43 -14.48
C THR A 546 1.37 28.09 -15.05
N PHE A 547 2.34 27.22 -15.29
CA PHE A 547 2.10 25.83 -15.65
C PHE A 547 2.37 24.94 -14.44
N THR A 548 1.30 24.38 -13.88
CA THR A 548 1.36 23.46 -12.74
C THR A 548 1.49 22.04 -13.27
N VAL A 549 2.49 21.31 -12.78
CA VAL A 549 2.73 19.88 -13.07
C VAL A 549 2.55 19.10 -11.77
N GLN A 550 1.68 18.11 -11.77
CA GLN A 550 1.60 17.10 -10.71
C GLN A 550 1.95 15.74 -11.30
N LEU A 551 2.83 15.03 -10.60
CA LEU A 551 3.27 13.69 -10.97
C LEU A 551 2.70 12.69 -9.96
N ALA A 552 2.09 11.63 -10.48
CA ALA A 552 1.72 10.45 -9.72
C ALA A 552 2.95 9.63 -9.29
N GLY A 553 4.09 9.81 -9.97
CA GLY A 553 5.37 9.20 -9.61
C GLY A 553 6.49 9.55 -10.58
N ALA A 554 7.73 9.30 -10.18
CA ALA A 554 8.90 9.40 -11.04
C ALA A 554 9.89 8.29 -10.72
N LYS A 555 10.54 7.72 -11.74
CA LYS A 555 11.70 6.83 -11.62
C LYS A 555 12.94 7.58 -12.05
N THR A 556 13.88 7.81 -11.14
CA THR A 556 15.25 8.21 -11.46
C THR A 556 16.15 6.96 -11.54
N ALA A 557 17.44 7.16 -11.85
CA ALA A 557 18.40 6.08 -11.83
C ALA A 557 18.65 5.46 -10.45
N SER A 558 18.18 6.10 -9.37
CA SER A 558 18.23 5.56 -8.01
C SER A 558 17.23 4.43 -7.78
N GLY A 559 16.25 4.25 -8.68
CA GLY A 559 15.24 3.19 -8.56
C GLY A 559 14.49 3.31 -7.24
N ASN A 560 14.39 2.21 -6.49
CA ASN A 560 13.88 2.25 -5.11
C ASN A 560 15.00 2.40 -4.07
N THR A 561 16.27 2.37 -4.47
CA THR A 561 17.39 2.29 -3.51
C THR A 561 17.65 3.60 -2.78
N ASP A 562 17.17 4.71 -3.33
CA ASP A 562 17.48 6.05 -2.88
C ASP A 562 19.00 6.22 -2.68
N VAL A 563 19.78 5.78 -3.67
CA VAL A 563 21.23 5.97 -3.68
C VAL A 563 21.59 6.98 -4.76
N ASP A 564 22.27 8.05 -4.35
CA ASP A 564 22.81 9.06 -5.27
C ASP A 564 24.17 8.63 -5.81
N ASN A 565 24.17 7.62 -6.69
CA ASN A 565 25.38 7.15 -7.34
C ASN A 565 25.13 6.84 -8.82
N GLY A 566 25.63 7.71 -9.71
CA GLY A 566 25.57 7.51 -11.16
C GLY A 566 24.99 8.71 -11.91
N ALA A 567 24.77 8.54 -13.21
CA ALA A 567 24.07 9.52 -14.02
C ALA A 567 22.55 9.40 -13.81
N TYR A 568 21.83 10.51 -13.94
CA TYR A 568 20.36 10.58 -13.87
C TYR A 568 19.74 10.10 -12.55
N THR A 569 20.51 10.04 -11.46
CA THR A 569 19.99 9.87 -10.09
C THR A 569 19.11 11.06 -9.72
N ASN A 570 19.47 12.24 -10.22
CA ASN A 570 18.61 13.41 -10.29
C ASN A 570 18.43 13.79 -11.76
N PHE A 571 17.26 14.30 -12.14
CA PHE A 571 17.05 14.83 -13.48
C PHE A 571 16.02 15.95 -13.50
N ASP A 572 16.04 16.76 -14.56
CA ASP A 572 15.02 17.77 -14.78
C ASP A 572 14.00 17.29 -15.82
N LEU A 573 12.71 17.31 -15.46
CA LEU A 573 11.63 17.32 -16.43
C LEU A 573 11.51 18.74 -16.99
N ASN A 574 12.02 18.95 -18.20
CA ASN A 574 12.06 20.27 -18.82
C ASN A 574 10.72 20.60 -19.49
N VAL A 575 10.18 21.78 -19.18
CA VAL A 575 8.97 22.31 -19.85
C VAL A 575 9.36 23.44 -20.79
N VAL A 576 9.10 23.27 -22.08
CA VAL A 576 9.45 24.23 -23.14
C VAL A 576 8.18 24.83 -23.74
N VAL A 577 7.95 26.12 -23.51
CA VAL A 577 6.78 26.83 -24.04
C VAL A 577 7.15 27.57 -25.32
N ASN A 578 6.58 27.18 -26.46
CA ASN A 578 6.79 27.83 -27.77
C ASN A 578 8.28 28.01 -28.17
N GLY A 579 9.16 27.10 -27.74
CA GLY A 579 10.60 27.15 -28.02
C GLY A 579 11.41 28.15 -27.20
N ASN A 580 10.81 28.74 -26.14
CA ASN A 580 11.55 29.56 -25.18
C ASN A 580 12.45 28.71 -24.29
N THR A 581 13.25 29.37 -23.44
CA THR A 581 14.13 28.71 -22.47
C THR A 581 13.37 27.67 -21.64
N PRO A 582 13.91 26.44 -21.48
CA PRO A 582 13.28 25.42 -20.65
C PRO A 582 13.06 25.87 -19.20
N LEU A 583 11.93 25.48 -18.64
CA LEU A 583 11.60 25.59 -17.22
C LEU A 583 11.83 24.22 -16.57
N PRO A 584 12.88 24.04 -15.75
CA PRO A 584 13.19 22.75 -15.16
C PRO A 584 12.27 22.46 -13.96
N PHE A 585 11.68 21.27 -13.94
CA PHE A 585 11.17 20.65 -12.71
C PHE A 585 12.18 19.60 -12.26
N HIS A 586 12.90 19.90 -11.17
CA HIS A 586 13.93 19.05 -10.61
C HIS A 586 13.35 17.84 -9.86
N ILE A 587 13.70 16.64 -10.31
CA ILE A 587 13.32 15.36 -9.70
C ILE A 587 14.54 14.80 -8.94
N PRO A 588 14.49 14.71 -7.60
CA PRO A 588 15.62 14.28 -6.81
C PRO A 588 15.69 12.75 -6.65
N TRP A 589 16.90 12.25 -6.36
CA TRP A 589 17.19 10.82 -6.18
C TRP A 589 16.39 10.13 -5.07
N TYR A 590 16.02 10.87 -4.01
CA TYR A 590 15.32 10.35 -2.84
C TYR A 590 13.78 10.36 -2.98
N GLN A 591 13.27 10.70 -4.16
CA GLN A 591 11.84 10.62 -4.52
C GLN A 591 11.65 9.75 -5.76
N SER A 592 12.54 8.77 -5.94
CA SER A 592 12.54 7.86 -7.06
C SER A 592 11.71 6.60 -6.76
N SER A 593 11.04 6.08 -7.77
CA SER A 593 10.19 4.92 -7.65
C SER A 593 10.12 4.11 -8.94
N SER A 594 10.40 2.81 -8.86
CA SER A 594 10.19 1.87 -9.97
C SER A 594 8.73 1.37 -10.11
N CYS A 595 7.75 2.12 -9.57
CA CYS A 595 6.36 1.69 -9.50
C CYS A 595 5.69 1.42 -10.86
N GLY A 596 5.85 2.26 -11.87
CA GLY A 596 5.21 2.06 -13.18
C GLY A 596 5.57 0.71 -13.82
N VAL A 597 6.81 0.25 -13.65
CA VAL A 597 7.28 -1.06 -14.14
C VAL A 597 6.96 -2.22 -13.19
N ARG A 598 6.49 -1.88 -11.99
CA ARG A 598 5.99 -2.77 -10.94
C ARG A 598 4.48 -2.56 -10.75
N SER A 599 3.74 -2.31 -11.83
CA SER A 599 2.27 -2.25 -11.82
C SER A 599 1.65 -1.25 -10.83
N GLY A 600 2.35 -0.15 -10.55
CA GLY A 600 1.87 0.96 -9.75
C GLY A 600 1.31 2.11 -10.61
N ILE A 601 0.19 2.69 -10.17
CA ILE A 601 -0.47 3.84 -10.83
C ILE A 601 -0.32 5.15 -10.04
N SER A 602 0.16 5.06 -8.81
CA SER A 602 0.46 6.14 -7.87
C SER A 602 1.60 5.68 -6.96
N CYS A 603 2.52 6.59 -6.70
CA CYS A 603 3.78 6.35 -6.00
C CYS A 603 4.07 7.59 -5.14
N TYR A 604 5.34 7.87 -4.82
CA TYR A 604 5.70 9.18 -4.27
C TYR A 604 5.32 10.29 -5.26
N ASN A 605 4.32 11.09 -4.90
CA ASN A 605 3.84 12.17 -5.74
C ASN A 605 4.73 13.40 -5.60
N LEU A 606 4.96 14.07 -6.72
CA LEU A 606 5.70 15.31 -6.81
C LEU A 606 4.86 16.39 -7.49
N GLY A 607 5.18 17.66 -7.28
CA GLY A 607 4.53 18.72 -8.05
C GLY A 607 5.29 20.04 -8.02
N GLU A 608 5.15 20.80 -9.10
CA GLU A 608 5.89 22.05 -9.31
C GLU A 608 5.03 23.09 -10.04
N LYS A 609 5.26 24.38 -9.76
CA LYS A 609 4.58 25.51 -10.40
C LYS A 609 5.57 26.33 -11.20
N LEU A 610 5.61 26.07 -12.49
CA LEU A 610 6.55 26.71 -13.41
C LEU A 610 5.96 28.03 -13.92
N LYS A 611 6.55 29.15 -13.49
CA LYS A 611 6.11 30.49 -13.86
C LYS A 611 6.91 31.02 -15.04
N PHE A 612 6.25 31.71 -15.95
CA PHE A 612 6.88 32.36 -17.09
C PHE A 612 6.09 33.59 -17.57
N PRO A 613 6.71 34.53 -18.31
CA PRO A 613 6.01 35.67 -18.87
C PRO A 613 4.88 35.23 -19.81
N GLU A 614 3.67 35.79 -19.67
CA GLU A 614 2.57 35.45 -20.57
C GLU A 614 2.91 35.77 -22.04
N SER A 615 3.85 36.70 -22.28
CA SER A 615 4.39 37.03 -23.61
C SER A 615 4.99 35.85 -24.37
N TRP A 616 5.34 34.76 -23.69
CA TRP A 616 5.74 33.51 -24.36
C TRP A 616 4.58 32.85 -25.10
N LEU A 617 3.33 33.11 -24.69
CA LEU A 617 2.13 32.65 -25.37
C LEU A 617 1.77 33.57 -26.54
N LYS A 618 1.44 32.94 -27.68
CA LYS A 618 1.04 33.59 -28.93
C LYS A 618 -0.49 33.61 -29.03
N ASN A 619 -1.04 34.57 -29.77
CA ASN A 619 -2.43 34.45 -30.22
C ASN A 619 -2.52 33.35 -31.28
N GLY A 620 -3.53 32.48 -31.17
CA GLY A 620 -3.67 31.28 -31.99
C GLY A 620 -2.94 30.09 -31.38
N HIS A 621 -2.27 29.31 -32.23
CA HIS A 621 -1.64 28.06 -31.84
C HIS A 621 -0.43 28.26 -30.91
N ASN A 622 -0.38 27.44 -29.87
CA ASN A 622 0.70 27.35 -28.90
C ASN A 622 1.07 25.89 -28.67
N SER A 623 2.29 25.67 -28.21
CA SER A 623 2.80 24.36 -27.85
C SER A 623 3.60 24.41 -26.55
N ILE A 624 3.41 23.39 -25.72
CA ILE A 624 4.25 23.08 -24.57
C ILE A 624 4.84 21.69 -24.79
N VAL A 625 6.17 21.58 -24.74
CA VAL A 625 6.88 20.30 -24.78
C VAL A 625 7.33 19.93 -23.38
N LEU A 626 6.93 18.75 -22.92
CA LEU A 626 7.46 18.10 -21.72
C LEU A 626 8.60 17.20 -22.16
N SER A 627 9.81 17.44 -21.66
CA SER A 627 11.04 16.81 -22.14
C SER A 627 11.79 16.14 -20.99
N LEU A 628 11.84 14.82 -21.02
CA LEU A 628 12.78 14.04 -20.23
C LEU A 628 14.17 14.09 -20.89
N PRO A 629 15.26 13.90 -20.12
CA PRO A 629 16.59 13.72 -20.69
C PRO A 629 16.58 12.66 -21.79
N PHE A 630 17.23 12.93 -22.91
CA PHE A 630 17.25 12.00 -24.05
C PHE A 630 18.10 10.76 -23.73
N ASN A 631 17.59 9.58 -24.05
CA ASN A 631 18.29 8.31 -23.88
C ASN A 631 18.86 8.09 -22.46
N ALA A 632 18.13 8.52 -21.44
CA ALA A 632 18.56 8.42 -20.05
C ALA A 632 18.18 7.07 -19.47
N THR A 633 19.22 6.30 -19.19
CA THR A 633 19.14 4.98 -18.59
C THR A 633 20.00 4.91 -17.34
N ASP A 634 19.67 3.96 -16.48
CA ASP A 634 20.38 3.63 -15.25
C ASP A 634 21.11 2.28 -15.36
N LEU A 635 21.94 2.00 -14.36
CA LEU A 635 22.45 0.66 -14.14
C LEU A 635 21.45 -0.12 -13.29
N GLU A 636 20.53 -0.82 -13.94
CA GLU A 636 19.51 -1.62 -13.26
C GLU A 636 20.04 -3.00 -12.89
N THR A 637 20.01 -3.33 -11.59
CA THR A 637 20.51 -4.61 -11.04
C THR A 637 19.40 -5.62 -10.80
N ALA A 638 18.14 -5.18 -10.79
CA ALA A 638 16.97 -6.01 -10.52
C ALA A 638 16.26 -6.51 -11.79
N VAL A 639 16.93 -6.67 -12.93
CA VAL A 639 16.28 -7.14 -14.19
C VAL A 639 14.98 -6.37 -14.49
N LEU A 640 15.02 -5.05 -14.32
CA LEU A 640 13.97 -4.09 -14.68
C LEU A 640 14.44 -3.25 -15.89
N PRO A 641 13.57 -2.50 -16.57
CA PRO A 641 14.04 -1.59 -17.61
C PRO A 641 14.87 -0.46 -16.99
N GLY A 642 16.00 -0.15 -17.63
CA GLY A 642 16.89 0.87 -17.11
C GLY A 642 16.42 2.31 -17.35
N SER A 643 15.34 2.54 -18.08
CA SER A 643 14.88 3.91 -18.37
C SER A 643 14.46 4.65 -17.11
N ILE A 644 14.74 5.95 -17.07
CA ILE A 644 14.00 6.89 -16.22
C ILE A 644 12.62 7.20 -16.83
N TYR A 645 11.65 7.56 -16.00
CA TYR A 645 10.32 7.92 -16.46
C TYR A 645 9.55 8.75 -15.44
N VAL A 646 8.44 9.34 -15.86
CA VAL A 646 7.45 9.96 -14.97
C VAL A 646 6.05 9.45 -15.27
N GLN A 647 5.18 9.49 -14.27
CA GLN A 647 3.74 9.25 -14.36
C GLN A 647 3.04 10.56 -14.00
N TYR A 648 2.20 11.08 -14.89
CA TYR A 648 1.46 12.32 -14.63
C TYR A 648 0.24 12.05 -13.76
N ASP A 649 -0.12 13.01 -12.92
CA ASP A 649 -1.41 13.08 -12.22
C ASP A 649 -2.28 14.09 -12.98
N ALA A 650 -1.96 15.39 -12.84
CA ALA A 650 -2.64 16.44 -13.57
C ALA A 650 -1.73 17.60 -13.97
N LEU A 651 -2.11 18.29 -15.05
CA LEU A 651 -1.44 19.47 -15.58
C LEU A 651 -2.43 20.62 -15.69
N ARG A 652 -2.00 21.84 -15.37
CA ARG A 652 -2.87 23.03 -15.48
C ARG A 652 -2.10 24.25 -15.95
N LEU A 653 -2.66 24.97 -16.92
CA LEU A 653 -2.14 26.27 -17.37
C LEU A 653 -3.07 27.41 -16.94
N GLU A 654 -2.52 28.39 -16.24
CA GLU A 654 -3.23 29.57 -15.75
C GLU A 654 -2.50 30.85 -16.17
N VAL A 655 -3.25 31.97 -16.25
CA VAL A 655 -2.71 33.33 -16.48
C VAL A 655 -3.27 34.32 -15.46
N SER A 656 -2.44 35.23 -14.95
CA SER A 656 -2.84 36.29 -13.99
C SER A 656 -2.52 37.69 -14.46
#